data_AF-A0A7L2CK66-F1
#
_entry.id   AF-A0A7L2CK66-F1
#
_cell.length_a   1.000
_cell.length_b   1.000
_cell.length_c   1.000
_cell.angle_alpha   90.00
_cell.angle_beta   90.00
_cell.angle_gamma   90.00
#
_symmetry.space_group_name_H-M   'P 1'
#
loop_
_entity.id
_entity.type
_entity.pdbx_description
1 polymer ?
#
loop_
_entity_poly.entity_id
_entity_poly.type
_entity_poly.pdbx_seq_one_letter_code
_entity_poly.pdbx_strand_id
1 'polypeptide(L)'
;MCGNNNGDPRDDALSPDGKQVWDIVELGRSWKVASESGRCQDTCDGDCGRCRWDQVGEYKAETWCGKLSQHSGPFQSCHDTISPNIYVKNCINDLCANEGRHDVLCHALQIYADDCQEEGINVSDWRTTVGCPLTCPPNSTYSTCGLACVPTCNIPAVSSSCAAVTTCVDTCVCHEGLVLDANTCIPPSECGCVFRGLFHSLGEEFWGDLTCTQRCVCDAEQQQAVCRDSGCGTEEECRVEEGIQDCYPKSFGVCTAVGATHYKTFDGKRFIFQGTCVYLLVGLCEDTQNLVGFQVLMQNGHQNDNLMSSITVVTVKVYNKTISISREHPGKIMIDEQLVNLPYHYSKRKIVVYRDGQNAVVETNFGLIVTYDWHSHVTATVPSGFANALCGLCGNYNGAASDDMMTRNNHVTSDPDAFGSSWKVTDVPGCGERSTVECSRTVAPSQLQQEVSGMGCEIILEADGPFRACHGHVDAHEYFQSCIHDSCLFPDQQEGMCPIIALYASTCQAAGVSIGRWRTDNFCYIPCPSNSSYELCSHTCQHTCGADSATCPGRCREGCACQDGFRLSGDECVPMSHCGCSHHGFYYKEGETFYPTEQEKCQCLSGGTVECQNTSCPDGGPGKVIDGVFQCPLQVSSTCVATGDRTYVTFDGTAFNITGTCSYVLTQTCTGDNVTSFIVTIQKEARKKGKVSGIQALSVEVYGVTLTLKQGKGADVMVDSISHHLPTILSEGQVQVYVHGTGVLLRTDFGLIVHYDLVQHVMVTVPQTYMGRLCGLCGNYNGQRNDDFQLSSGQLAPDATAFGSAWKTADIPCDDTCPKDECPTCPEEKMAVLQKPNYCGLLMDPEGPFGSCHRMIDPIPYSQSCIHDLCMTGGEMRVLCQSIQSYVTVCQDAGVTVGAWRTPSFC
;
A
#
# COMPACT_ATOMS: atom_id res chain seq x y z
N MET A 1 -28.12 32.93 18.19
CA MET A 1 -28.47 32.24 16.93
C MET A 1 -29.90 31.69 16.97
N CYS A 2 -30.32 30.98 18.02
CA CYS A 2 -31.68 30.42 18.15
C CYS A 2 -32.80 31.42 18.50
N GLY A 3 -32.67 32.70 18.13
CA GLY A 3 -33.67 33.71 18.45
C GLY A 3 -33.65 34.19 19.91
N ASN A 4 -34.70 34.94 20.29
CA ASN A 4 -34.88 35.53 21.62
C ASN A 4 -36.03 34.87 22.44
N ASN A 5 -36.73 33.90 21.84
CA ASN A 5 -37.83 33.12 22.42
C ASN A 5 -38.99 33.96 23.00
N ASN A 6 -39.30 35.11 22.40
CA ASN A 6 -40.44 35.94 22.81
C ASN A 6 -41.75 35.61 22.04
N GLY A 7 -41.68 34.69 21.07
CA GLY A 7 -42.81 34.28 20.22
C GLY A 7 -43.08 35.16 19.01
N ASP A 8 -42.25 36.16 18.70
CA ASP A 8 -42.30 36.98 17.49
C ASP A 8 -41.15 36.62 16.54
N PRO A 9 -41.38 35.84 15.48
CA PRO A 9 -40.31 35.40 14.57
C PRO A 9 -39.65 36.56 13.81
N ARG A 10 -40.24 37.76 13.83
CA ARG A 10 -39.70 38.93 13.14
C ARG A 10 -38.51 39.55 13.86
N ASP A 11 -38.32 39.27 15.15
CA ASP A 11 -37.23 39.85 15.96
C ASP A 11 -36.24 38.81 16.50
N ASP A 12 -36.21 37.61 15.92
CA ASP A 12 -35.26 36.56 16.31
C ASP A 12 -33.83 36.80 15.79
N ALA A 13 -33.67 37.61 14.75
CA ALA A 13 -32.36 37.95 14.19
C ALA A 13 -31.72 39.13 14.95
N LEU A 14 -31.38 38.95 16.23
CA LEU A 14 -30.69 39.97 17.04
C LEU A 14 -29.19 39.66 17.16
N SER A 15 -28.35 40.68 17.12
CA SER A 15 -26.94 40.63 17.52
C SER A 15 -26.78 40.62 19.06
N PRO A 16 -25.59 40.34 19.62
CA PRO A 16 -25.38 40.32 21.08
C PRO A 16 -25.69 41.64 21.80
N ASP A 17 -25.67 42.78 21.10
CA ASP A 17 -26.05 44.08 21.62
C ASP A 17 -27.57 44.39 21.47
N GLY A 18 -28.37 43.40 21.06
CA GLY A 18 -29.83 43.47 20.97
C GLY A 18 -30.36 44.25 19.77
N LYS A 19 -29.55 44.43 18.72
CA LYS A 19 -29.99 45.10 17.47
C LYS A 19 -30.47 44.09 16.45
N GLN A 20 -31.52 44.47 15.72
CA GLN A 20 -32.00 43.70 14.58
C GLN A 20 -30.94 43.65 13.47
N VAL A 21 -30.59 42.45 13.06
CA VAL A 21 -29.72 42.14 11.93
C VAL A 21 -30.58 41.61 10.79
N TRP A 22 -30.34 42.10 9.58
CA TRP A 22 -31.13 41.76 8.39
C TRP A 22 -30.44 40.77 7.46
N ASP A 23 -29.15 40.53 7.69
CA ASP A 23 -28.32 39.61 6.93
C ASP A 23 -27.95 38.40 7.80
N ILE A 24 -28.20 37.19 7.28
CA ILE A 24 -27.97 35.94 8.02
C ILE A 24 -26.48 35.69 8.29
N VAL A 25 -25.60 36.16 7.38
CA VAL A 25 -24.15 36.03 7.53
C VAL A 25 -23.64 36.97 8.62
N GLU A 26 -24.13 38.21 8.63
CA GLU A 26 -23.87 39.16 9.72
C GLU A 26 -24.41 38.66 11.06
N LEU A 27 -25.58 38.01 11.09
CA LEU A 27 -26.11 37.40 12.31
C LEU A 27 -25.16 36.34 12.85
N GLY A 28 -24.70 35.41 12.01
CA GLY A 28 -23.70 34.40 12.40
C GLY A 28 -22.38 35.02 12.87
N ARG A 29 -21.85 36.01 12.13
CA ARG A 29 -20.64 36.76 12.48
C ARG A 29 -20.75 37.44 13.84
N SER A 30 -21.89 38.05 14.14
CA SER A 30 -22.08 38.84 15.36
C SER A 30 -22.03 37.99 16.64
N TRP A 31 -22.38 36.71 16.55
CA TRP A 31 -22.37 35.75 17.67
C TRP A 31 -21.10 34.89 17.74
N LYS A 32 -20.10 35.17 16.90
CA LYS A 32 -18.84 34.42 16.83
C LYS A 32 -18.03 34.56 18.12
N VAL A 33 -17.49 33.44 18.60
CA VAL A 33 -16.58 33.38 19.76
C VAL A 33 -15.16 33.08 19.25
N ALA A 34 -14.14 33.74 19.81
CA ALA A 34 -12.75 33.52 19.39
C ALA A 34 -12.23 32.17 19.91
N SER A 35 -11.68 31.33 19.03
CA SER A 35 -10.93 30.11 19.40
C SER A 35 -9.42 30.36 19.38
N GLU A 36 -8.68 29.59 20.18
CA GLU A 36 -7.20 29.64 20.24
C GLU A 36 -6.51 29.24 18.91
N SER A 37 -7.24 28.59 17.99
CA SER A 37 -6.72 28.09 16.70
C SER A 37 -6.63 29.13 15.57
N GLY A 38 -7.01 30.40 15.80
CA GLY A 38 -6.62 31.53 14.94
C GLY A 38 -7.19 31.60 13.51
N ARG A 39 -7.92 30.59 13.01
CA ARG A 39 -8.60 30.65 11.69
C ARG A 39 -10.00 30.02 11.73
N CYS A 40 -10.94 30.74 12.31
CA CYS A 40 -12.37 30.57 12.00
C CYS A 40 -12.73 31.63 10.96
N GLN A 41 -13.07 31.25 9.72
CA GLN A 41 -13.61 32.17 8.72
C GLN A 41 -15.14 32.13 8.75
N ASP A 42 -15.76 33.29 8.80
CA ASP A 42 -17.22 33.52 8.80
C ASP A 42 -17.73 33.94 7.41
N THR A 43 -16.91 33.74 6.39
CA THR A 43 -17.18 34.02 4.99
C THR A 43 -16.60 32.89 4.15
N CYS A 44 -17.26 32.51 3.05
CA CYS A 44 -16.66 31.67 2.03
C CYS A 44 -16.09 32.57 0.92
N ASP A 45 -14.91 32.24 0.38
CA ASP A 45 -14.37 32.91 -0.81
C ASP A 45 -15.00 32.29 -2.08
N GLY A 46 -16.21 32.72 -2.45
CA GLY A 46 -16.89 32.25 -3.67
C GLY A 46 -18.41 32.10 -3.55
N ASP A 47 -18.98 31.24 -4.40
CA ASP A 47 -20.40 30.87 -4.34
C ASP A 47 -20.53 29.73 -3.32
N CYS A 48 -21.03 30.00 -2.10
CA CYS A 48 -21.05 29.05 -0.97
C CYS A 48 -21.98 27.84 -1.21
N GLY A 49 -21.67 26.98 -2.18
CA GLY A 49 -22.49 25.82 -2.54
C GLY A 49 -23.92 26.18 -2.94
N ARG A 50 -24.16 27.36 -3.53
CA ARG A 50 -25.50 27.72 -4.01
C ARG A 50 -25.95 26.71 -5.06
N CYS A 51 -27.15 26.16 -4.87
CA CYS A 51 -27.72 25.23 -5.83
C CYS A 51 -27.83 25.85 -7.22
N ARG A 52 -27.32 25.15 -8.23
CA ARG A 52 -27.67 25.46 -9.62
C ARG A 52 -29.13 25.08 -9.87
N TRP A 53 -29.78 25.76 -10.81
CA TRP A 53 -31.21 25.61 -11.08
C TRP A 53 -31.61 24.18 -11.48
N ASP A 54 -30.73 23.47 -12.18
CA ASP A 54 -30.87 22.06 -12.54
C ASP A 54 -30.83 21.14 -11.32
N GLN A 55 -29.87 21.36 -10.40
CA GLN A 55 -29.76 20.61 -9.14
C GLN A 55 -30.97 20.83 -8.23
N VAL A 56 -31.49 22.06 -8.15
CA VAL A 56 -32.75 22.34 -7.42
C VAL A 56 -33.90 21.53 -8.02
N GLY A 57 -33.96 21.42 -9.35
CA GLY A 57 -34.98 20.63 -10.04
C GLY A 57 -34.88 19.14 -9.70
N GLU A 58 -33.67 18.59 -9.72
CA GLU A 58 -33.38 17.20 -9.38
C GLU A 58 -33.73 16.87 -7.92
N TYR A 59 -33.18 17.62 -6.96
CA TYR A 59 -33.39 17.36 -5.52
C TYR A 59 -34.81 17.65 -5.05
N LYS A 60 -35.61 18.39 -5.83
CA LYS A 60 -37.03 18.60 -5.56
C LYS A 60 -37.90 17.39 -5.99
N ALA A 61 -37.36 16.42 -6.72
CA ALA A 61 -38.10 15.22 -7.09
C ALA A 61 -38.49 14.38 -5.86
N GLU A 62 -39.54 13.56 -5.99
CA GLU A 62 -40.07 12.71 -4.90
C GLU A 62 -39.09 11.60 -4.47
N THR A 63 -38.05 11.31 -5.24
CA THR A 63 -36.96 10.41 -4.87
C THR A 63 -35.92 11.06 -3.95
N TRP A 64 -35.97 12.39 -3.78
CA TRP A 64 -35.05 13.21 -2.99
C TRP A 64 -35.83 14.01 -1.92
N CYS A 65 -35.55 15.30 -1.76
CA CYS A 65 -36.20 16.17 -0.78
C CYS A 65 -37.70 16.35 -1.03
N GLY A 66 -38.17 16.14 -2.27
CA GLY A 66 -39.59 16.15 -2.59
C GLY A 66 -40.39 15.09 -1.83
N LYS A 67 -39.73 14.04 -1.28
CA LYS A 67 -40.37 13.03 -0.44
C LYS A 67 -41.06 13.63 0.79
N LEU A 68 -40.48 14.69 1.36
CA LEU A 68 -41.00 15.38 2.55
C LEU A 68 -42.40 15.96 2.34
N SER A 69 -42.71 16.42 1.12
CA SER A 69 -43.98 17.07 0.78
C SER A 69 -44.88 16.22 -0.13
N GLN A 70 -44.54 14.94 -0.33
CA GLN A 70 -45.32 14.03 -1.16
C GLN A 70 -46.69 13.77 -0.52
N HIS A 71 -47.77 14.13 -1.23
CA HIS A 71 -49.14 14.05 -0.72
C HIS A 71 -49.58 12.66 -0.26
N SER A 72 -49.14 11.60 -0.94
CA SER A 72 -49.37 10.20 -0.56
C SER A 72 -48.05 9.52 -0.18
N GLY A 73 -47.20 10.27 0.52
CA GLY A 73 -45.89 9.84 0.99
C GLY A 73 -45.89 9.47 2.47
N PRO A 74 -44.72 9.04 2.99
CA PRO A 74 -44.65 8.47 4.33
C PRO A 74 -44.88 9.49 5.47
N PHE A 75 -44.71 10.79 5.15
CA PHE A 75 -44.88 11.92 6.07
C PHE A 75 -46.24 12.62 5.97
N GLN A 76 -47.18 12.10 5.16
CA GLN A 76 -48.48 12.76 4.91
C GLN A 76 -49.22 13.14 6.20
N SER A 77 -49.16 12.29 7.23
CA SER A 77 -49.81 12.51 8.53
C SER A 77 -49.28 13.74 9.29
N CYS A 78 -48.11 14.25 8.92
CA CYS A 78 -47.44 15.35 9.62
C CYS A 78 -47.66 16.72 8.98
N HIS A 79 -48.03 16.77 7.69
CA HIS A 79 -48.08 18.01 6.90
C HIS A 79 -49.01 19.09 7.48
N ASP A 80 -50.10 18.67 8.13
CA ASP A 80 -51.08 19.58 8.73
C ASP A 80 -50.59 20.21 10.04
N THR A 81 -49.68 19.54 10.75
CA THR A 81 -49.09 20.04 12.02
C THR A 81 -47.79 20.78 11.76
N ILE A 82 -46.90 20.19 10.95
CA ILE A 82 -45.58 20.76 10.64
C ILE A 82 -45.47 20.92 9.13
N SER A 83 -45.29 22.16 8.68
CA SER A 83 -45.17 22.45 7.25
C SER A 83 -43.85 21.90 6.68
N PRO A 84 -43.87 21.05 5.63
CA PRO A 84 -42.64 20.49 5.05
C PRO A 84 -41.82 21.51 4.25
N ASN A 85 -42.37 22.71 3.97
CA ASN A 85 -41.79 23.66 3.02
C ASN A 85 -40.36 24.10 3.39
N ILE A 86 -40.10 24.39 4.66
CA ILE A 86 -38.76 24.82 5.10
C ILE A 86 -37.79 23.64 5.10
N TYR A 87 -38.23 22.45 5.49
CA TYR A 87 -37.42 21.22 5.48
C TYR A 87 -37.04 20.81 4.06
N VAL A 88 -37.96 20.89 3.09
CA VAL A 88 -37.64 20.67 1.67
C VAL A 88 -36.56 21.65 1.20
N LYS A 89 -36.69 22.93 1.56
CA LYS A 89 -35.73 23.96 1.16
C LYS A 89 -34.35 23.72 1.79
N ASN A 90 -34.30 23.38 3.07
CA ASN A 90 -33.06 23.09 3.79
C ASN A 90 -32.41 21.82 3.25
N CYS A 91 -33.18 20.74 3.07
CA CYS A 91 -32.71 19.50 2.45
C CYS A 91 -32.08 19.76 1.07
N ILE A 92 -32.71 20.57 0.21
CA ILE A 92 -32.13 20.92 -1.10
C ILE A 92 -30.81 21.66 -0.93
N ASN A 93 -30.74 22.65 -0.02
CA ASN A 93 -29.50 23.39 0.24
C ASN A 93 -28.39 22.48 0.80
N ASP A 94 -28.73 21.59 1.72
CA ASP A 94 -27.80 20.64 2.33
C ASP A 94 -27.26 19.67 1.28
N LEU A 95 -28.13 19.15 0.40
CA LEU A 95 -27.70 18.33 -0.73
C LEU A 95 -26.84 19.11 -1.72
N CYS A 96 -27.11 20.38 -1.99
CA CYS A 96 -26.25 21.17 -2.87
C CYS A 96 -24.87 21.43 -2.25
N ALA A 97 -24.83 21.75 -0.95
CA ALA A 97 -23.59 21.95 -0.22
C ALA A 97 -22.76 20.66 -0.09
N ASN A 98 -23.42 19.50 -0.16
CA ASN A 98 -22.82 18.18 -0.04
C ASN A 98 -22.94 17.34 -1.32
N GLU A 99 -23.09 17.99 -2.48
CA GLU A 99 -23.09 17.38 -3.82
C GLU A 99 -23.98 16.14 -3.98
N GLY A 100 -25.15 16.12 -3.35
CA GLY A 100 -26.15 15.06 -3.49
C GLY A 100 -25.88 13.82 -2.66
N ARG A 101 -24.96 13.87 -1.68
CA ARG A 101 -24.69 12.77 -0.76
C ARG A 101 -25.96 12.20 -0.15
N HIS A 102 -26.17 10.89 -0.33
CA HIS A 102 -27.41 10.24 0.08
C HIS A 102 -27.57 10.17 1.61
N ASP A 103 -26.48 10.06 2.37
CA ASP A 103 -26.54 10.14 3.84
C ASP A 103 -27.01 11.52 4.33
N VAL A 104 -26.69 12.60 3.60
CA VAL A 104 -27.20 13.95 3.89
C VAL A 104 -28.70 14.05 3.60
N LEU A 105 -29.19 13.42 2.53
CA LEU A 105 -30.63 13.27 2.29
C LEU A 105 -31.28 12.56 3.48
N CYS A 106 -30.73 11.41 3.89
CA CYS A 106 -31.29 10.62 4.99
C CYS A 106 -31.31 11.42 6.30
N HIS A 107 -30.28 12.21 6.58
CA HIS A 107 -30.24 13.10 7.75
C HIS A 107 -31.30 14.21 7.65
N ALA A 108 -31.45 14.86 6.50
CA ALA A 108 -32.46 15.90 6.32
C ALA A 108 -33.90 15.35 6.44
N LEU A 109 -34.14 14.12 5.95
CA LEU A 109 -35.42 13.43 6.14
C LEU A 109 -35.66 13.02 7.59
N GLN A 110 -34.60 12.59 8.29
CA GLN A 110 -34.64 12.25 9.71
C GLN A 110 -35.14 13.40 10.56
N ILE A 111 -34.59 14.61 10.35
CA ILE A 111 -34.95 15.80 11.16
C ILE A 111 -36.47 16.05 11.07
N TYR A 112 -37.06 15.96 9.88
CA TYR A 112 -38.51 16.13 9.76
C TYR A 112 -39.28 14.98 10.42
N ALA A 113 -38.80 13.74 10.30
CA ALA A 113 -39.39 12.60 10.97
C ALA A 113 -39.40 12.77 12.50
N ASP A 114 -38.28 13.23 13.07
CA ASP A 114 -38.11 13.47 14.50
C ASP A 114 -39.08 14.54 14.99
N ASP A 115 -39.15 15.69 14.32
CA ASP A 115 -40.07 16.78 14.67
C ASP A 115 -41.54 16.32 14.61
N CYS A 116 -41.90 15.50 13.61
CA CYS A 116 -43.23 14.90 13.54
C CYS A 116 -43.54 13.99 14.73
N GLN A 117 -42.56 13.18 15.15
CA GLN A 117 -42.70 12.26 16.27
C GLN A 117 -42.72 12.97 17.63
N GLU A 118 -42.02 14.10 17.77
CA GLU A 118 -42.10 14.97 18.94
C GLU A 118 -43.52 15.52 19.14
N GLU A 119 -44.23 15.82 18.06
CA GLU A 119 -45.66 16.18 18.08
C GLU A 119 -46.60 14.96 18.29
N GLY A 120 -46.04 13.77 18.52
CA GLY A 120 -46.78 12.53 18.75
C GLY A 120 -47.41 11.93 17.49
N ILE A 121 -46.96 12.34 16.30
CA ILE A 121 -47.47 11.85 15.02
C ILE A 121 -46.72 10.60 14.62
N ASN A 122 -47.44 9.51 14.34
CA ASN A 122 -46.83 8.29 13.84
C ASN A 122 -46.49 8.44 12.34
N VAL A 123 -45.20 8.31 12.03
CA VAL A 123 -44.67 8.36 10.66
C VAL A 123 -44.56 6.94 10.12
N SER A 124 -44.97 6.73 8.87
CA SER A 124 -44.84 5.41 8.23
C SER A 124 -43.40 5.14 7.77
N ASP A 125 -43.09 3.89 7.38
CA ASP A 125 -41.72 3.49 7.01
C ASP A 125 -41.18 4.25 5.78
N TRP A 126 -40.51 5.35 6.07
CA TRP A 126 -39.86 6.20 5.08
C TRP A 126 -38.46 5.68 4.72
N ARG A 127 -37.79 4.98 5.64
CA ARG A 127 -36.41 4.50 5.48
C ARG A 127 -36.30 3.48 4.37
N THR A 128 -37.15 2.45 4.38
CA THR A 128 -37.16 1.44 3.31
C THR A 128 -37.56 2.07 1.97
N THR A 129 -38.48 3.04 2.01
CA THR A 129 -39.02 3.67 0.81
C THR A 129 -38.00 4.56 0.10
N VAL A 130 -37.08 5.19 0.83
CA VAL A 130 -36.05 6.10 0.28
C VAL A 130 -34.68 5.42 0.15
N GLY A 131 -34.49 4.27 0.78
CA GLY A 131 -33.20 3.58 0.84
C GLY A 131 -32.27 4.14 1.92
N CYS A 132 -32.83 4.57 3.05
CA CYS A 132 -32.11 5.11 4.22
C CYS A 132 -32.13 4.11 5.40
N PRO A 133 -31.60 2.89 5.26
CA PRO A 133 -31.69 1.88 6.32
C PRO A 133 -30.98 2.36 7.59
N LEU A 134 -31.60 2.09 8.74
CA LEU A 134 -30.95 2.29 10.04
C LEU A 134 -30.22 0.99 10.41
N THR A 135 -28.89 1.05 10.49
CA THR A 135 -28.09 -0.07 10.96
C THR A 135 -28.28 -0.22 12.47
N CYS A 136 -28.94 -1.29 12.88
CA CYS A 136 -29.19 -1.55 14.29
C CYS A 136 -28.08 -2.36 14.95
N PRO A 137 -27.83 -2.12 16.26
CA PRO A 137 -26.92 -2.94 17.06
C PRO A 137 -27.19 -4.44 16.95
N PRO A 138 -26.18 -5.29 17.19
CA PRO A 138 -26.40 -6.71 17.39
C PRO A 138 -27.49 -6.97 18.45
N ASN A 139 -28.35 -7.95 18.18
CA ASN A 139 -29.51 -8.31 19.00
C ASN A 139 -30.58 -7.23 19.14
N SER A 140 -30.74 -6.39 18.11
CA SER A 140 -31.83 -5.42 18.03
C SER A 140 -32.44 -5.38 16.62
N THR A 141 -33.67 -4.88 16.56
CA THR A 141 -34.41 -4.71 15.31
C THR A 141 -34.90 -3.28 15.17
N TYR A 142 -34.84 -2.77 13.95
CA TYR A 142 -35.42 -1.50 13.58
C TYR A 142 -36.93 -1.47 13.84
N SER A 143 -37.43 -0.37 14.40
CA SER A 143 -38.85 -0.09 14.57
C SER A 143 -39.15 1.37 14.26
N THR A 144 -40.18 1.61 13.45
CA THR A 144 -40.69 2.97 13.17
C THR A 144 -41.35 3.62 14.39
N CYS A 145 -41.61 2.84 15.45
CA CYS A 145 -42.30 3.27 16.66
C CYS A 145 -41.72 2.50 17.86
N GLY A 146 -40.48 2.82 18.23
CA GLY A 146 -39.81 2.32 19.43
C GLY A 146 -40.03 3.25 20.63
N LEU A 147 -39.68 2.78 21.83
CA LEU A 147 -39.72 3.60 23.05
C LEU A 147 -38.58 4.62 23.02
N ALA A 148 -38.91 5.90 23.24
CA ALA A 148 -37.90 6.95 23.39
C ALA A 148 -36.95 6.68 24.58
N CYS A 149 -37.50 6.14 25.68
CA CYS A 149 -36.74 5.72 26.85
C CYS A 149 -36.61 4.20 26.86
N VAL A 150 -35.52 3.68 26.28
CA VAL A 150 -35.22 2.24 26.32
C VAL A 150 -34.66 1.82 27.67
N PRO A 151 -34.90 0.57 28.11
CA PRO A 151 -34.19 -0.02 29.23
C PRO A 151 -32.67 -0.04 28.96
N THR A 152 -31.88 0.58 29.84
CA THR A 152 -30.41 0.58 29.76
C THR A 152 -29.79 -0.12 30.96
N CYS A 153 -28.50 -0.47 30.89
CA CYS A 153 -27.79 -1.01 32.04
C CYS A 153 -27.67 -0.05 33.24
N ASN A 154 -27.89 1.25 33.03
CA ASN A 154 -27.93 2.25 34.10
C ASN A 154 -29.37 2.56 34.55
N ILE A 155 -30.12 1.51 34.90
CA ILE A 155 -31.53 1.56 35.31
C ILE A 155 -31.84 2.65 36.36
N PRO A 156 -30.98 2.92 37.38
CA PRO A 156 -31.25 3.97 38.36
C PRO A 156 -31.19 5.41 37.82
N ALA A 157 -30.51 5.64 36.69
CA ALA A 157 -30.39 6.96 36.07
C ALA A 157 -31.59 7.32 35.19
N VAL A 158 -32.40 6.35 34.79
CA VAL A 158 -33.64 6.59 34.03
C VAL A 158 -34.70 7.10 35.01
N SER A 159 -34.93 8.42 35.00
CA SER A 159 -35.97 9.05 35.81
C SER A 159 -37.32 8.37 35.59
N SER A 160 -38.09 8.18 36.65
CA SER A 160 -39.50 7.73 36.60
C SER A 160 -40.37 8.57 35.64
N SER A 161 -39.97 9.80 35.32
CA SER A 161 -40.63 10.65 34.31
C SER A 161 -40.41 10.17 32.87
N CYS A 162 -39.28 9.52 32.56
CA CYS A 162 -38.96 9.00 31.23
C CYS A 162 -39.85 7.78 30.89
N ALA A 163 -40.05 6.89 31.86
CA ALA A 163 -40.91 5.71 31.70
C ALA A 163 -42.39 6.04 31.47
N ALA A 164 -42.82 7.29 31.72
CA ALA A 164 -44.17 7.76 31.47
C ALA A 164 -44.37 8.34 30.05
N VAL A 165 -43.29 8.55 29.28
CA VAL A 165 -43.35 9.09 27.92
C VAL A 165 -43.75 7.95 26.97
N THR A 166 -44.94 8.07 26.39
CA THR A 166 -45.49 7.10 25.42
C THR A 166 -45.34 7.56 23.97
N THR A 167 -44.65 8.68 23.72
CA THR A 167 -44.33 9.09 22.34
C THR A 167 -43.34 8.08 21.77
N CYS A 168 -43.65 7.57 20.59
CA CYS A 168 -42.76 6.63 19.93
C CYS A 168 -41.86 7.35 18.94
N VAL A 169 -40.61 6.89 18.90
CA VAL A 169 -39.57 7.43 18.05
C VAL A 169 -39.07 6.35 17.11
N ASP A 170 -38.60 6.78 15.95
CA ASP A 170 -37.98 5.92 14.96
C ASP A 170 -36.59 5.46 15.46
N THR A 171 -36.45 4.19 15.85
CA THR A 171 -35.23 3.72 16.54
C THR A 171 -35.01 2.21 16.46
N CYS A 172 -33.86 1.75 16.94
CA CYS A 172 -33.56 0.34 17.12
C CYS A 172 -34.06 -0.13 18.49
N VAL A 173 -34.80 -1.24 18.51
CA VAL A 173 -35.37 -1.84 19.72
C VAL A 173 -34.64 -3.14 20.01
N CYS A 174 -34.07 -3.25 21.21
CA CYS A 174 -33.45 -4.50 21.67
C CYS A 174 -34.46 -5.65 21.66
N HIS A 175 -34.00 -6.87 21.35
CA HIS A 175 -34.83 -8.06 21.49
C HIS A 175 -35.31 -8.23 22.94
N GLU A 176 -36.44 -8.91 23.11
CA GLU A 176 -37.08 -9.11 24.41
C GLU A 176 -36.10 -9.70 25.45
N GLY A 177 -36.06 -9.08 26.64
CA GLY A 177 -35.19 -9.49 27.76
C GLY A 177 -33.78 -8.89 27.76
N LEU A 178 -33.40 -8.13 26.73
CA LEU A 178 -32.12 -7.43 26.64
C LEU A 178 -32.27 -5.95 27.02
N VAL A 179 -31.15 -5.34 27.42
CA VAL A 179 -31.04 -3.91 27.72
C VAL A 179 -29.94 -3.28 26.87
N LEU A 180 -30.07 -2.00 26.57
CA LEU A 180 -29.08 -1.27 25.79
C LEU A 180 -27.90 -0.87 26.71
N ASP A 181 -26.69 -1.27 26.32
CA ASP A 181 -25.45 -0.77 26.90
C ASP A 181 -24.57 -0.19 25.79
N ALA A 182 -24.24 1.10 25.92
CA ALA A 182 -23.67 1.91 24.85
C ALA A 182 -24.43 1.74 23.51
N ASN A 183 -23.89 0.92 22.60
CA ASN A 183 -24.47 0.65 21.27
C ASN A 183 -24.64 -0.86 21.03
N THR A 184 -24.94 -1.65 22.06
CA THR A 184 -25.17 -3.10 21.96
C THR A 184 -26.26 -3.55 22.93
N CYS A 185 -27.13 -4.45 22.47
CA CYS A 185 -28.16 -5.04 23.32
C CYS A 185 -27.62 -6.29 24.00
N ILE A 186 -27.47 -6.22 25.32
CA ILE A 186 -26.88 -7.27 26.15
C ILE A 186 -27.86 -7.76 27.22
N PRO A 187 -27.69 -8.99 27.74
CA PRO A 187 -28.44 -9.46 28.89
C PRO A 187 -28.18 -8.58 30.12
N PRO A 188 -29.19 -8.33 31.00
CA PRO A 188 -28.99 -7.57 32.23
C PRO A 188 -27.88 -8.11 33.16
N SER A 189 -27.57 -9.41 33.06
CA SER A 189 -26.47 -10.04 33.81
C SER A 189 -25.07 -9.61 33.33
N GLU A 190 -24.96 -9.05 32.13
CA GLU A 190 -23.72 -8.54 31.56
C GLU A 190 -23.56 -7.03 31.77
N CYS A 191 -24.52 -6.38 32.43
CA CYS A 191 -24.40 -4.99 32.81
C CYS A 191 -23.22 -4.75 33.74
N GLY A 192 -22.56 -3.61 33.52
CA GLY A 192 -21.52 -3.08 34.38
C GLY A 192 -22.04 -2.59 35.73
N CYS A 193 -21.32 -1.66 36.33
CA CYS A 193 -21.54 -1.23 37.70
C CYS A 193 -21.55 0.30 37.82
N VAL A 194 -22.23 0.79 38.85
CA VAL A 194 -22.28 2.22 39.16
C VAL A 194 -21.29 2.52 40.30
N PHE A 195 -20.29 3.36 40.03
CA PHE A 195 -19.34 3.84 41.02
C PHE A 195 -19.46 5.35 41.16
N ARG A 196 -19.76 5.81 42.39
CA ARG A 196 -19.95 7.25 42.72
C ARG A 196 -20.93 7.99 41.79
N GLY A 197 -21.95 7.29 41.30
CA GLY A 197 -22.98 7.84 40.42
C GLY A 197 -22.64 7.81 38.93
N LEU A 198 -21.44 7.33 38.55
CA LEU A 198 -21.04 7.11 37.18
C LEU A 198 -21.14 5.63 36.83
N PHE A 199 -21.63 5.34 35.63
CA PHE A 199 -21.74 3.97 35.13
C PHE A 199 -20.44 3.57 34.41
N HIS A 200 -19.95 2.37 34.71
CA HIS A 200 -18.77 1.76 34.11
C HIS A 200 -19.14 0.39 33.56
N SER A 201 -18.66 0.06 32.36
CA SER A 201 -18.92 -1.21 31.68
C SER A 201 -18.29 -2.38 32.43
N LEU A 202 -18.81 -3.59 32.25
CA LEU A 202 -18.25 -4.78 32.90
C LEU A 202 -16.79 -5.02 32.47
N GLY A 203 -15.88 -5.19 33.43
CA GLY A 203 -14.44 -5.31 33.18
C GLY A 203 -13.72 -4.00 32.84
N GLU A 204 -14.42 -2.87 32.79
CA GLU A 204 -13.81 -1.56 32.56
C GLU A 204 -12.85 -1.21 33.71
N GLU A 205 -11.63 -0.81 33.36
CA GLU A 205 -10.68 -0.24 34.31
C GLU A 205 -10.71 1.29 34.26
N PHE A 206 -10.75 1.93 35.43
CA PHE A 206 -10.84 3.39 35.55
C PHE A 206 -10.16 3.90 36.82
N TRP A 207 -9.91 5.21 36.88
CA TRP A 207 -9.40 5.87 38.09
C TRP A 207 -10.55 6.17 39.06
N GLY A 208 -10.47 5.67 40.29
CA GLY A 208 -11.48 5.82 41.34
C GLY A 208 -11.46 7.18 42.06
N ASP A 209 -10.45 8.00 41.79
CA ASP A 209 -10.26 9.34 42.32
C ASP A 209 -9.70 10.28 41.25
N LEU A 210 -9.66 11.58 41.56
CA LEU A 210 -9.19 12.63 40.66
C LEU A 210 -7.65 12.78 40.66
N THR A 211 -6.93 12.01 41.49
CA THR A 211 -5.48 12.11 41.69
C THR A 211 -4.72 10.90 41.16
N CYS A 212 -5.42 9.98 40.49
CA CYS A 212 -4.91 8.71 40.00
C CYS A 212 -4.20 7.89 41.09
N THR A 213 -4.75 7.88 42.31
CA THR A 213 -4.20 7.10 43.45
C THR A 213 -4.90 5.78 43.69
N GLN A 214 -6.01 5.54 42.99
CA GLN A 214 -6.84 4.37 43.13
C GLN A 214 -7.29 3.89 41.75
N ARG A 215 -6.89 2.69 41.36
CA ARG A 215 -7.33 2.05 40.11
C ARG A 215 -8.47 1.08 40.44
N CYS A 216 -9.59 1.22 39.77
CA CYS A 216 -10.76 0.37 39.95
C CYS A 216 -11.03 -0.44 38.69
N VAL A 217 -11.63 -1.61 38.86
CA VAL A 217 -12.21 -2.40 37.78
C VAL A 217 -13.65 -2.74 38.13
N CYS A 218 -14.54 -2.69 37.15
CA CYS A 218 -15.89 -3.20 37.32
C CYS A 218 -15.88 -4.72 37.33
N ASP A 219 -15.93 -5.34 38.50
CA ASP A 219 -15.74 -6.78 38.66
C ASP A 219 -16.95 -7.58 38.18
N ALA A 220 -16.68 -8.61 37.36
CA ALA A 220 -17.73 -9.42 36.73
C ALA A 220 -18.49 -10.31 37.71
N GLU A 221 -17.84 -10.78 38.79
CA GLU A 221 -18.47 -11.65 39.78
C GLU A 221 -19.37 -10.85 40.74
N GLN A 222 -18.91 -9.67 41.13
CA GLN A 222 -19.60 -8.84 42.12
C GLN A 222 -20.53 -7.78 41.52
N GLN A 223 -20.43 -7.52 40.20
CA GLN A 223 -21.08 -6.38 39.53
C GLN A 223 -20.89 -5.06 40.29
N GLN A 224 -19.70 -4.88 40.85
CA GLN A 224 -19.31 -3.73 41.65
C GLN A 224 -17.88 -3.32 41.32
N ALA A 225 -17.57 -2.05 41.52
CA ALA A 225 -16.21 -1.56 41.34
C ALA A 225 -15.31 -2.07 42.47
N VAL A 226 -14.27 -2.80 42.10
CA VAL A 226 -13.22 -3.26 43.00
C VAL A 226 -11.98 -2.41 42.76
N CYS A 227 -11.53 -1.71 43.80
CA CYS A 227 -10.45 -0.74 43.70
C CYS A 227 -9.19 -1.21 44.43
N ARG A 228 -8.02 -0.89 43.85
CA ARG A 228 -6.68 -1.12 44.39
C ARG A 228 -5.88 0.17 44.39
N ASP A 229 -4.96 0.30 45.35
CA ASP A 229 -4.01 1.41 45.37
C ASP A 229 -3.12 1.34 44.13
N SER A 230 -2.96 2.47 43.44
CA SER A 230 -2.16 2.61 42.24
C SER A 230 -1.65 4.04 42.13
N GLY A 231 -0.82 4.34 41.15
CA GLY A 231 -0.22 5.67 40.99
C GLY A 231 0.44 5.80 39.63
N CYS A 232 0.49 7.02 39.13
CA CYS A 232 1.27 7.34 37.94
C CYS A 232 2.76 7.06 38.17
N GLY A 233 3.47 6.73 37.08
CA GLY A 233 4.92 6.59 37.11
C GLY A 233 5.63 7.86 37.56
N THR A 234 6.92 7.76 37.91
CA THR A 234 7.70 8.92 38.39
C THR A 234 7.81 10.03 37.34
N GLU A 235 7.73 9.68 36.05
CA GLU A 235 7.79 10.60 34.91
C GLU A 235 6.42 10.92 34.29
N GLU A 236 5.35 10.55 35.00
CA GLU A 236 3.96 10.79 34.60
C GLU A 236 3.24 11.64 35.65
N GLU A 237 2.18 12.32 35.22
CA GLU A 237 1.28 13.06 36.07
C GLU A 237 -0.17 12.72 35.75
N CYS A 238 -1.01 12.70 36.79
CA CYS A 238 -2.44 12.53 36.63
C CYS A 238 -3.04 13.83 36.10
N ARG A 239 -3.60 13.80 34.89
CA ARG A 239 -4.32 14.94 34.31
C ARG A 239 -5.49 14.46 33.45
N VAL A 240 -6.29 15.42 32.99
CA VAL A 240 -7.40 15.16 32.07
C VAL A 240 -7.03 15.77 30.72
N GLU A 241 -6.89 14.94 29.69
CA GLU A 241 -6.60 15.35 28.32
C GLU A 241 -7.76 14.87 27.43
N GLU A 242 -8.41 15.80 26.71
CA GLU A 242 -9.61 15.53 25.90
C GLU A 242 -10.77 14.83 26.65
N GLY A 243 -10.91 15.12 27.94
CA GLY A 243 -11.95 14.53 28.79
C GLY A 243 -11.61 13.14 29.32
N ILE A 244 -10.44 12.58 28.99
CA ILE A 244 -9.95 11.31 29.51
C ILE A 244 -9.00 11.60 30.67
N GLN A 245 -9.29 11.04 31.84
CA GLN A 245 -8.39 11.10 33.00
C GLN A 245 -7.42 9.92 32.93
N ASP A 246 -6.12 10.20 32.85
CA ASP A 246 -5.09 9.16 32.91
C ASP A 246 -3.74 9.70 33.41
N CYS A 247 -2.77 8.79 33.51
CA CYS A 247 -1.37 9.12 33.73
C CYS A 247 -0.72 9.49 32.40
N TYR A 248 -0.39 10.76 32.24
CA TYR A 248 0.23 11.26 31.03
C TYR A 248 1.69 11.67 31.29
N PRO A 249 2.57 11.63 30.27
CA PRO A 249 3.95 12.05 30.41
C PRO A 249 4.07 13.49 30.88
N LYS A 250 4.96 13.75 31.85
CA LYS A 250 5.26 15.11 32.33
C LYS A 250 5.88 15.98 31.24
N SER A 251 6.68 15.38 30.36
CA SER A 251 7.32 16.06 29.25
C SER A 251 7.66 15.08 28.13
N PHE A 252 8.11 15.63 27.00
CA PHE A 252 8.55 14.87 25.84
C PHE A 252 9.95 15.32 25.42
N GLY A 253 10.80 14.37 25.07
CA GLY A 253 12.08 14.60 24.43
C GLY A 253 11.89 14.64 22.92
N VAL A 254 12.59 15.56 22.24
CA VAL A 254 12.54 15.69 20.78
C VAL A 254 13.92 15.52 20.20
N CYS A 255 14.11 14.50 19.38
CA CYS A 255 15.31 14.27 18.57
C CYS A 255 15.00 14.56 17.10
N THR A 256 15.94 15.19 16.40
CA THR A 256 15.77 15.55 14.97
C THR A 256 16.96 15.10 14.14
N ALA A 257 16.67 14.57 12.95
CA ALA A 257 17.66 14.35 11.88
C ALA A 257 17.22 15.12 10.64
N VAL A 258 18.13 15.91 10.05
CA VAL A 258 17.84 16.76 8.89
C VAL A 258 18.91 16.63 7.81
N GLY A 259 18.47 16.56 6.56
CA GLY A 259 19.35 16.35 5.42
C GLY A 259 19.92 14.93 5.43
N ALA A 260 21.18 14.75 5.07
CA ALA A 260 21.87 13.48 5.24
C ALA A 260 22.84 13.49 6.43
N THR A 261 22.92 14.60 7.16
CA THR A 261 24.14 14.97 7.87
C THR A 261 23.92 15.54 9.26
N HIS A 262 22.84 16.28 9.54
CA HIS A 262 22.66 17.00 10.81
C HIS A 262 21.76 16.24 11.77
N TYR A 263 22.24 16.08 13.01
CA TYR A 263 21.50 15.43 14.09
C TYR A 263 21.47 16.32 15.32
N LYS A 264 20.35 16.26 16.04
CA LYS A 264 20.19 16.83 17.38
C LYS A 264 19.54 15.77 18.28
N THR A 265 20.25 15.37 19.32
CA THR A 265 19.79 14.40 20.32
C THR A 265 18.69 14.97 21.21
N PHE A 266 18.08 14.10 22.02
CA PHE A 266 17.06 14.50 23.00
C PHE A 266 17.56 15.54 24.01
N ASP A 267 18.83 15.45 24.43
CA ASP A 267 19.43 16.35 25.42
C ASP A 267 20.12 17.57 24.76
N GLY A 268 19.99 17.72 23.44
CA GLY A 268 20.36 18.92 22.69
C GLY A 268 21.76 18.89 22.08
N LYS A 269 22.51 17.80 22.17
CA LYS A 269 23.79 17.63 21.48
C LYS A 269 23.59 17.64 19.96
N ARG A 270 24.23 18.59 19.29
CA ARG A 270 24.31 18.65 17.83
C ARG A 270 25.59 17.98 17.33
N PHE A 271 25.49 17.22 16.25
CA PHE A 271 26.65 16.66 15.55
C PHE A 271 26.35 16.46 14.06
N ILE A 272 27.42 16.30 13.27
CA ILE A 272 27.35 16.05 11.84
C ILE A 272 27.88 14.64 11.57
N PHE A 273 27.11 13.81 10.87
CA PHE A 273 27.50 12.45 10.52
C PHE A 273 26.97 12.09 9.12
N GLN A 274 27.86 11.69 8.22
CA GLN A 274 27.59 11.52 6.78
C GLN A 274 27.50 10.03 6.36
N GLY A 275 26.85 9.20 7.18
CA GLY A 275 26.68 7.78 6.87
C GLY A 275 25.56 7.52 5.86
N THR A 276 25.75 6.58 4.93
CA THR A 276 24.75 6.22 3.88
C THR A 276 24.10 4.84 4.07
N CYS A 277 24.26 4.25 5.24
CA CYS A 277 23.71 2.93 5.58
C CYS A 277 22.36 3.06 6.32
N VAL A 278 21.83 1.95 6.82
CA VAL A 278 20.68 1.96 7.73
C VAL A 278 21.18 2.11 9.16
N TYR A 279 20.73 3.15 9.85
CA TYR A 279 21.13 3.47 11.23
C TYR A 279 19.96 3.41 12.20
N LEU A 280 20.25 3.03 13.44
CA LEU A 280 19.32 3.15 14.55
C LEU A 280 19.28 4.62 14.98
N LEU A 281 18.20 5.32 14.64
CA LEU A 281 18.00 6.70 15.09
C LEU A 281 17.70 6.71 16.60
N VAL A 282 16.69 5.94 17.02
CA VAL A 282 16.36 5.72 18.43
C VAL A 282 15.64 4.38 18.58
N GLY A 283 15.90 3.68 19.68
CA GLY A 283 15.08 2.54 20.11
C GLY A 283 15.20 2.28 21.59
N LEU A 284 14.34 1.42 22.11
CA LEU A 284 14.44 0.90 23.47
C LEU A 284 15.60 -0.10 23.55
N CYS A 285 16.54 0.12 24.46
CA CYS A 285 17.77 -0.68 24.57
C CYS A 285 17.94 -1.30 25.95
N GLU A 286 17.43 -0.66 26.99
CA GLU A 286 17.31 -1.22 28.34
C GLU A 286 15.84 -1.21 28.77
N ASP A 287 15.26 -2.38 29.01
CA ASP A 287 13.90 -2.47 29.55
C ASP A 287 13.97 -2.77 31.06
N THR A 288 13.93 -1.69 31.86
CA THR A 288 13.95 -1.79 33.32
C THR A 288 12.59 -1.50 33.97
N GLN A 289 11.58 -1.12 33.17
CA GLN A 289 10.30 -0.57 33.66
C GLN A 289 9.07 -1.12 32.92
N ASN A 290 9.18 -2.23 32.18
CA ASN A 290 8.12 -2.77 31.31
C ASN A 290 7.69 -1.78 30.21
N LEU A 291 8.68 -1.11 29.61
CA LEU A 291 8.44 -0.14 28.54
C LEU A 291 8.08 -0.85 27.23
N VAL A 292 7.27 -0.19 26.40
CA VAL A 292 6.93 -0.73 25.08
C VAL A 292 8.17 -0.67 24.17
N GLY A 293 8.63 -1.84 23.70
CA GLY A 293 9.73 -1.93 22.76
C GLY A 293 9.40 -1.32 21.39
N PHE A 294 10.28 -0.44 20.92
CA PHE A 294 10.20 0.14 19.57
C PHE A 294 11.60 0.40 18.99
N GLN A 295 11.67 0.54 17.67
CA GLN A 295 12.86 1.00 16.96
C GLN A 295 12.45 1.98 15.85
N VAL A 296 13.18 3.08 15.73
CA VAL A 296 13.13 4.01 14.61
C VAL A 296 14.44 3.91 13.87
N LEU A 297 14.37 3.42 12.63
CA LEU A 297 15.49 3.27 11.73
C LEU A 297 15.42 4.34 10.65
N MET A 298 16.57 4.81 10.21
CA MET A 298 16.67 5.74 9.08
C MET A 298 17.72 5.26 8.09
N GLN A 299 17.44 5.51 6.82
CA GLN A 299 18.36 5.26 5.71
C GLN A 299 18.64 6.57 4.97
N ASN A 300 19.91 6.91 4.83
CA ASN A 300 20.35 8.01 3.97
C ASN A 300 20.69 7.45 2.58
N GLY A 301 20.29 8.13 1.50
CA GLY A 301 20.40 7.60 0.13
C GLY A 301 21.68 7.99 -0.61
N HIS A 302 21.92 7.35 -1.76
CA HIS A 302 22.94 7.72 -2.75
C HIS A 302 22.27 8.07 -4.09
N GLN A 303 22.64 9.18 -4.73
CA GLN A 303 22.16 9.54 -6.07
C GLN A 303 23.36 9.59 -7.04
N ASN A 304 23.68 8.44 -7.63
CA ASN A 304 24.83 8.24 -8.54
C ASN A 304 26.23 8.59 -7.93
N ASP A 305 27.26 8.24 -8.69
CA ASP A 305 28.64 7.91 -8.31
C ASP A 305 29.51 9.01 -7.62
N ASN A 306 28.94 10.03 -6.94
CA ASN A 306 29.71 10.90 -6.01
C ASN A 306 28.91 11.92 -5.16
N LEU A 307 27.57 11.93 -5.16
CA LEU A 307 26.79 12.82 -4.26
C LEU A 307 25.90 12.01 -3.31
N MET A 308 26.14 12.20 -2.01
CA MET A 308 25.28 11.74 -0.94
C MET A 308 23.91 12.42 -1.07
N SER A 309 22.81 11.75 -0.70
CA SER A 309 21.46 12.33 -0.78
C SER A 309 20.72 12.16 0.55
N SER A 310 19.65 12.94 0.70
CA SER A 310 18.82 13.09 1.90
C SER A 310 18.28 11.77 2.48
N ILE A 311 17.63 11.84 3.65
CA ILE A 311 16.90 10.70 4.24
C ILE A 311 15.94 10.12 3.21
N THR A 312 16.11 8.84 2.86
CA THR A 312 15.30 8.15 1.83
C THR A 312 14.18 7.33 2.41
N VAL A 313 14.44 6.65 3.53
CA VAL A 313 13.48 5.75 4.18
C VAL A 313 13.56 5.91 5.69
N VAL A 314 12.39 6.02 6.32
CA VAL A 314 12.22 5.95 7.78
C VAL A 314 11.39 4.72 8.09
N THR A 315 11.88 3.86 8.97
CA THR A 315 11.17 2.64 9.36
C THR A 315 10.92 2.63 10.86
N VAL A 316 9.65 2.56 11.26
CA VAL A 316 9.22 2.42 12.65
C VAL A 316 8.78 0.97 12.88
N LYS A 317 9.43 0.30 13.83
CA LYS A 317 9.09 -1.06 14.27
C LYS A 317 8.48 -0.98 15.66
N VAL A 318 7.20 -1.33 15.79
CA VAL A 318 6.46 -1.29 17.06
C VAL A 318 5.25 -2.23 17.00
N TYR A 319 4.87 -2.86 18.11
CA TYR A 319 3.75 -3.81 18.17
C TYR A 319 3.76 -4.91 17.09
N ASN A 320 4.95 -5.40 16.74
CA ASN A 320 5.15 -6.38 15.66
C ASN A 320 4.65 -5.91 14.28
N LYS A 321 4.61 -4.58 14.08
CA LYS A 321 4.37 -3.91 12.80
C LYS A 321 5.64 -3.25 12.33
N THR A 322 5.90 -3.33 11.03
CA THR A 322 6.95 -2.57 10.34
C THR A 322 6.31 -1.53 9.45
N ILE A 323 6.52 -0.25 9.80
CA ILE A 323 5.95 0.90 9.11
C ILE A 323 7.09 1.62 8.42
N SER A 324 7.14 1.60 7.09
CA SER A 324 8.17 2.27 6.30
C SER A 324 7.58 3.44 5.51
N ILE A 325 8.20 4.59 5.64
CA ILE A 325 7.83 5.83 4.95
C ILE A 325 9.00 6.16 4.02
N SER A 326 8.76 6.22 2.71
CA SER A 326 9.79 6.31 1.68
C SER A 326 9.59 7.53 0.79
N ARG A 327 10.70 8.18 0.39
CA ARG A 327 10.73 9.23 -0.63
C ARG A 327 10.25 8.74 -2.00
N GLU A 328 10.30 7.43 -2.26
CA GLU A 328 9.84 6.81 -3.52
C GLU A 328 8.32 6.89 -3.71
N HIS A 329 7.56 6.91 -2.61
CA HIS A 329 6.09 6.91 -2.64
C HIS A 329 5.49 8.01 -1.74
N PRO A 330 5.72 9.31 -2.01
CA PRO A 330 5.19 10.38 -1.18
C PRO A 330 3.66 10.30 -1.05
N GLY A 331 3.15 10.40 0.18
CA GLY A 331 1.71 10.32 0.48
C GLY A 331 1.18 8.91 0.72
N LYS A 332 2.01 7.86 0.53
CA LYS A 332 1.68 6.46 0.84
C LYS A 332 2.73 5.83 1.73
N ILE A 333 2.33 4.87 2.55
CA ILE A 333 3.26 4.20 3.48
C ILE A 333 3.27 2.70 3.21
N MET A 334 4.32 2.02 3.64
CA MET A 334 4.41 0.56 3.56
C MET A 334 4.19 -0.02 4.97
N ILE A 335 3.21 -0.90 5.11
CA ILE A 335 2.89 -1.63 6.35
C ILE A 335 3.12 -3.12 6.08
N ASP A 336 4.10 -3.73 6.76
CA ASP A 336 4.43 -5.15 6.60
C ASP A 336 4.54 -5.58 5.11
N GLU A 337 5.28 -4.79 4.32
CA GLU A 337 5.50 -4.98 2.86
C GLU A 337 4.30 -4.61 1.96
N GLN A 338 3.18 -4.15 2.51
CA GLN A 338 2.03 -3.67 1.73
C GLN A 338 2.03 -2.15 1.61
N LEU A 339 1.99 -1.63 0.37
CA LEU A 339 1.81 -0.19 0.13
C LEU A 339 0.34 0.22 0.34
N VAL A 340 0.10 1.21 1.21
CA VAL A 340 -1.25 1.63 1.63
C VAL A 340 -1.41 3.14 1.64
N ASN A 341 -2.65 3.61 1.50
CA ASN A 341 -2.99 5.02 1.60
C ASN A 341 -3.11 5.45 3.08
N LEU A 342 -2.99 6.76 3.32
CA LEU A 342 -3.28 7.37 4.62
C LEU A 342 -4.74 7.88 4.67
N PRO A 343 -5.40 7.86 5.84
CA PRO A 343 -4.91 7.41 7.15
C PRO A 343 -4.90 5.89 7.34
N TYR A 344 -4.11 5.41 8.30
CA TYR A 344 -4.04 4.01 8.72
C TYR A 344 -4.25 3.90 10.24
N HIS A 345 -5.04 2.90 10.67
CA HIS A 345 -5.36 2.64 12.06
C HIS A 345 -5.13 1.16 12.42
N TYR A 346 -4.38 0.89 13.48
CA TYR A 346 -4.12 -0.47 13.95
C TYR A 346 -4.71 -0.74 15.34
N SER A 347 -5.36 -1.90 15.51
CA SER A 347 -5.80 -2.49 16.79
C SER A 347 -6.42 -1.49 17.77
N LYS A 348 -7.59 -0.94 17.42
CA LYS A 348 -8.27 0.11 18.22
C LYS A 348 -7.34 1.31 18.54
N ARG A 349 -6.61 1.79 17.53
CA ARG A 349 -5.74 2.99 17.59
C ARG A 349 -4.49 2.85 18.44
N LYS A 350 -3.97 1.63 18.62
CA LYS A 350 -2.60 1.44 19.15
C LYS A 350 -1.55 2.13 18.29
N ILE A 351 -1.79 2.17 16.98
CA ILE A 351 -1.00 2.94 16.02
C ILE A 351 -1.99 3.71 15.14
N VAL A 352 -1.71 4.99 14.92
CA VAL A 352 -2.38 5.82 13.93
C VAL A 352 -1.29 6.41 13.03
N VAL A 353 -1.47 6.30 11.72
CA VAL A 353 -0.58 6.93 10.75
C VAL A 353 -1.39 7.85 9.86
N TYR A 354 -1.02 9.12 9.80
CA TYR A 354 -1.79 10.14 9.09
C TYR A 354 -0.87 11.23 8.53
N ARG A 355 -1.44 12.16 7.77
CA ARG A 355 -0.72 13.30 7.21
C ARG A 355 -1.02 14.57 8.01
N ASP A 356 0.02 15.26 8.46
CA ASP A 356 -0.07 16.56 9.14
C ASP A 356 0.84 17.59 8.46
N GLY A 357 0.22 18.55 7.77
CA GLY A 357 0.89 19.42 6.82
C GLY A 357 1.61 18.60 5.74
N GLN A 358 2.94 18.71 5.70
CA GLN A 358 3.76 17.94 4.77
C GLN A 358 4.23 16.59 5.33
N ASN A 359 4.07 16.35 6.63
CA ASN A 359 4.66 15.18 7.28
C ASN A 359 3.71 13.97 7.22
N ALA A 360 4.29 12.79 7.02
CA ALA A 360 3.72 11.57 7.58
C ALA A 360 3.96 11.57 9.09
N VAL A 361 2.93 11.25 9.87
CA VAL A 361 2.98 11.16 11.33
C VAL A 361 2.61 9.75 11.74
N VAL A 362 3.50 9.05 12.44
CA VAL A 362 3.23 7.78 13.13
C VAL A 362 3.06 8.09 14.60
N GLU A 363 1.89 7.83 15.14
CA GLU A 363 1.54 8.05 16.54
C GLU A 363 1.15 6.72 17.20
N THR A 364 1.64 6.50 18.41
CA THR A 364 1.31 5.31 19.21
C THR A 364 0.53 5.70 20.46
N ASN A 365 -0.26 4.76 21.00
CA ASN A 365 -1.03 4.99 22.21
C ASN A 365 -0.18 5.17 23.49
N PHE A 366 1.13 4.90 23.45
CA PHE A 366 2.05 5.20 24.56
C PHE A 366 2.78 6.55 24.38
N GLY A 367 2.46 7.32 23.33
CA GLY A 367 2.97 8.67 23.13
C GLY A 367 4.26 8.79 22.30
N LEU A 368 4.70 7.74 21.60
CA LEU A 368 5.75 7.89 20.58
C LEU A 368 5.14 8.57 19.35
N ILE A 369 5.77 9.66 18.91
CA ILE A 369 5.40 10.38 17.68
C ILE A 369 6.63 10.47 16.78
N VAL A 370 6.54 9.88 15.59
CA VAL A 370 7.58 9.98 14.56
C VAL A 370 7.02 10.74 13.37
N THR A 371 7.70 11.81 12.96
CA THR A 371 7.32 12.58 11.77
C THR A 371 8.40 12.51 10.71
N TYR A 372 8.02 12.35 9.44
CA TYR A 372 8.92 12.45 8.30
C TYR A 372 8.26 13.25 7.16
N ASP A 373 8.99 14.22 6.61
CA ASP A 373 8.51 15.14 5.55
C ASP A 373 8.58 14.55 4.12
N TRP A 374 8.85 13.24 3.99
CA TRP A 374 9.07 12.54 2.71
C TRP A 374 10.35 12.92 1.97
N HIS A 375 11.21 13.75 2.58
CA HIS A 375 12.35 14.31 1.88
C HIS A 375 13.64 14.26 2.67
N SER A 376 13.67 14.86 3.86
CA SER A 376 14.93 15.19 4.53
C SER A 376 14.83 15.40 6.04
N HIS A 377 13.65 15.54 6.62
CA HIS A 377 13.48 15.90 8.02
C HIS A 377 12.70 14.82 8.77
N VAL A 378 13.35 14.24 9.77
CA VAL A 378 12.75 13.29 10.70
C VAL A 378 12.78 13.85 12.11
N THR A 379 11.67 13.74 12.82
CA THR A 379 11.59 14.00 14.25
C THR A 379 11.09 12.75 14.97
N ALA A 380 11.76 12.37 16.05
CA ALA A 380 11.28 11.38 17.01
C ALA A 380 10.98 12.10 18.33
N THR A 381 9.71 12.05 18.76
CA THR A 381 9.24 12.60 20.03
C THR A 381 8.88 11.45 20.96
N VAL A 382 9.52 11.41 22.13
CA VAL A 382 9.39 10.28 23.07
C VAL A 382 9.01 10.79 24.46
N PRO A 383 8.09 10.12 25.18
CA PRO A 383 7.73 10.47 26.56
C PRO A 383 8.91 10.43 27.54
N SER A 384 8.90 11.29 28.56
CA SER A 384 9.92 11.32 29.62
C SER A 384 10.08 9.99 30.39
N GLY A 385 9.06 9.13 30.41
CA GLY A 385 9.16 7.78 30.99
C GLY A 385 10.18 6.86 30.34
N PHE A 386 10.63 7.16 29.11
CA PHE A 386 11.71 6.43 28.44
C PHE A 386 13.11 6.97 28.75
N ALA A 387 13.23 8.02 29.57
CA ALA A 387 14.53 8.60 29.92
C ALA A 387 15.47 7.52 30.49
N ASN A 388 16.73 7.54 30.06
CA ASN A 388 17.77 6.55 30.38
C ASN A 388 17.60 5.14 29.77
N ALA A 389 16.46 4.83 29.13
CA ALA A 389 16.19 3.51 28.54
C ALA A 389 16.48 3.43 27.03
N LEU A 390 16.72 4.59 26.41
CA LEU A 390 16.90 4.74 24.97
C LEU A 390 18.36 4.64 24.56
N CYS A 391 18.57 4.23 23.31
CA CYS A 391 19.87 4.36 22.66
C CYS A 391 19.74 4.56 21.14
N GLY A 392 20.82 4.98 20.49
CA GLY A 392 20.88 5.27 19.06
C GLY A 392 21.57 6.62 18.79
N LEU A 393 21.42 7.11 17.56
CA LEU A 393 21.94 8.44 17.16
C LEU A 393 21.29 9.60 17.94
N CYS A 394 20.12 9.39 18.55
CA CYS A 394 19.44 10.37 19.38
C CYS A 394 19.93 10.47 20.83
N GLY A 395 20.97 9.71 21.21
CA GLY A 395 21.48 9.67 22.57
C GLY A 395 20.66 8.78 23.51
N ASN A 396 20.86 8.95 24.82
CA ASN A 396 20.25 8.11 25.87
C ASN A 396 19.12 8.80 26.65
N TYR A 397 18.84 10.08 26.35
CA TYR A 397 17.75 10.87 26.94
C TYR A 397 17.79 10.90 28.48
N ASN A 398 18.95 11.25 29.04
CA ASN A 398 19.15 11.32 30.49
C ASN A 398 19.23 12.78 31.01
N GLY A 399 19.09 13.76 30.12
CA GLY A 399 19.23 15.18 30.42
C GLY A 399 20.66 15.72 30.30
N ALA A 400 21.63 14.91 29.87
CA ALA A 400 23.03 15.29 29.78
C ALA A 400 23.60 15.16 28.35
N ALA A 401 23.74 16.30 27.68
CA ALA A 401 24.34 16.36 26.33
C ALA A 401 25.81 15.90 26.24
N SER A 402 26.49 15.69 27.37
CA SER A 402 27.92 15.34 27.43
C SER A 402 28.22 13.90 27.04
N ASP A 403 27.28 12.99 27.25
CA ASP A 403 27.41 11.54 27.02
C ASP A 403 26.50 11.03 25.90
N ASP A 404 25.75 11.91 25.25
CA ASP A 404 24.89 11.61 24.10
C ASP A 404 25.60 10.88 22.94
N MET A 405 26.91 11.08 22.79
CA MET A 405 27.73 10.36 21.81
C MET A 405 28.28 9.04 22.37
N MET A 406 27.42 8.28 23.06
CA MET A 406 27.73 6.95 23.59
C MET A 406 27.59 5.89 22.49
N THR A 407 28.69 5.24 22.14
CA THR A 407 28.70 4.14 21.17
C THR A 407 27.98 2.91 21.69
N ARG A 408 27.63 1.99 20.80
CA ARG A 408 26.99 0.69 21.13
C ARG A 408 27.76 -0.20 22.13
N ASN A 409 29.04 0.09 22.35
CA ASN A 409 29.90 -0.58 23.34
C ASN A 409 29.98 0.19 24.67
N ASN A 410 29.04 1.11 24.93
CA ASN A 410 28.97 1.97 26.12
C ASN A 410 30.20 2.86 26.32
N HIS A 411 30.85 3.26 25.22
CA HIS A 411 31.99 4.19 25.25
C HIS A 411 31.59 5.55 24.67
N VAL A 412 31.78 6.61 25.44
CA VAL A 412 31.54 7.99 25.00
C VAL A 412 32.71 8.47 24.15
N THR A 413 32.42 8.97 22.94
CA THR A 413 33.41 9.51 22.01
C THR A 413 33.11 10.97 21.68
N SER A 414 34.15 11.72 21.28
CA SER A 414 34.00 13.07 20.70
C SER A 414 34.00 13.06 19.17
N ASP A 415 34.23 11.90 18.55
CA ASP A 415 34.30 11.71 17.10
C ASP A 415 32.92 11.30 16.55
N PRO A 416 32.25 12.16 15.75
CA PRO A 416 30.94 11.86 15.17
C PRO A 416 30.94 10.67 14.22
N ASP A 417 32.02 10.44 13.47
CA ASP A 417 32.09 9.32 12.52
C ASP A 417 32.18 7.99 13.28
N ALA A 418 33.01 7.94 14.34
CA ALA A 418 33.08 6.77 15.22
C ALA A 418 31.75 6.50 15.95
N PHE A 419 31.08 7.56 16.40
CA PHE A 419 29.76 7.45 17.03
C PHE A 419 28.71 6.92 16.06
N GLY A 420 28.56 7.55 14.89
CA GLY A 420 27.55 7.20 13.90
C GLY A 420 27.74 5.79 13.33
N SER A 421 28.99 5.41 13.02
CA SER A 421 29.34 4.07 12.54
C SER A 421 28.94 2.97 13.54
N SER A 422 29.05 3.26 14.85
CA SER A 422 28.70 2.28 15.89
C SER A 422 27.21 1.92 15.92
N TRP A 423 26.35 2.79 15.38
CA TRP A 423 24.88 2.62 15.35
C TRP A 423 24.35 2.10 14.01
N LYS A 424 25.24 1.63 13.12
CA LYS A 424 24.86 0.94 11.89
C LYS A 424 24.09 -0.35 12.21
N VAL A 425 23.01 -0.60 11.47
CA VAL A 425 22.16 -1.78 11.60
C VAL A 425 22.34 -2.72 10.42
N THR A 426 22.37 -2.22 9.19
CA THR A 426 22.45 -3.04 7.99
C THR A 426 23.12 -2.29 6.84
N ASP A 427 23.87 -3.01 6.01
CA ASP A 427 24.48 -2.51 4.79
C ASP A 427 23.47 -2.52 3.63
N VAL A 428 23.49 -1.46 2.83
CA VAL A 428 22.74 -1.34 1.56
C VAL A 428 23.73 -1.11 0.41
N PRO A 429 23.37 -1.40 -0.86
CA PRO A 429 24.25 -1.10 -1.99
C PRO A 429 24.70 0.37 -1.97
N GLY A 430 26.01 0.62 -1.97
CA GLY A 430 26.58 1.98 -1.85
C GLY A 430 26.74 2.52 -0.42
N CYS A 431 26.58 1.67 0.61
CA CYS A 431 26.80 2.04 2.00
C CYS A 431 28.27 2.43 2.28
N GLY A 432 28.44 3.60 2.88
CA GLY A 432 29.69 4.18 3.36
C GLY A 432 29.50 4.75 4.77
N GLU A 433 30.45 4.44 5.66
CA GLU A 433 30.39 4.80 7.08
C GLU A 433 31.18 6.06 7.44
N ARG A 434 31.77 6.74 6.45
CA ARG A 434 32.66 7.88 6.66
C ARG A 434 32.25 9.06 5.81
N SER A 435 32.44 10.25 6.37
CA SER A 435 32.38 11.50 5.64
C SER A 435 33.35 11.47 4.45
N THR A 436 32.82 11.58 3.23
CA THR A 436 33.59 11.54 1.97
C THR A 436 33.94 12.93 1.45
N VAL A 437 33.28 13.98 1.96
CA VAL A 437 33.44 15.37 1.50
C VAL A 437 33.69 16.31 2.67
N GLU A 438 34.91 16.86 2.75
CA GLU A 438 35.26 17.90 3.71
C GLU A 438 34.92 19.29 3.14
N CYS A 439 33.81 19.87 3.59
CA CYS A 439 33.60 21.31 3.49
C CYS A 439 34.49 22.00 4.53
N SER A 440 35.57 22.64 4.08
CA SER A 440 36.58 23.29 4.95
C SER A 440 35.92 24.18 6.00
N ARG A 441 36.05 23.82 7.29
CA ARG A 441 35.68 24.69 8.41
C ARG A 441 36.74 25.78 8.61
N THR A 442 36.27 26.93 9.07
CA THR A 442 37.02 28.15 9.44
C THR A 442 37.40 29.09 8.28
N VAL A 443 36.37 29.66 7.67
CA VAL A 443 36.48 30.99 7.07
C VAL A 443 35.80 31.97 8.04
N ALA A 444 36.33 33.18 8.22
CA ALA A 444 35.70 34.18 9.07
C ALA A 444 34.31 34.55 8.50
N PRO A 445 33.28 34.88 9.33
CA PRO A 445 31.92 35.19 8.86
C PRO A 445 31.86 36.22 7.72
N SER A 446 32.80 37.18 7.72
CA SER A 446 32.91 38.23 6.70
C SER A 446 33.45 37.77 5.34
N GLN A 447 34.19 36.65 5.28
CA GLN A 447 34.69 36.06 4.04
C GLN A 447 33.69 35.04 3.46
N LEU A 448 32.95 34.32 4.32
CA LEU A 448 31.83 33.45 3.92
C LEU A 448 30.70 34.23 3.23
N GLN A 449 30.41 35.46 3.66
CA GLN A 449 29.40 36.31 3.02
C GLN A 449 29.75 36.73 1.58
N GLN A 450 31.03 36.72 1.19
CA GLN A 450 31.48 37.02 -0.17
C GLN A 450 31.60 35.78 -1.06
N GLU A 451 31.95 34.61 -0.52
CA GLU A 451 32.02 33.35 -1.27
C GLU A 451 30.66 32.67 -1.46
N VAL A 452 29.69 32.96 -0.57
CA VAL A 452 28.37 32.30 -0.53
C VAL A 452 27.22 33.21 -0.97
N SER A 453 27.54 34.43 -1.41
CA SER A 453 26.55 35.39 -1.89
C SER A 453 25.75 34.80 -3.05
N GLY A 454 24.45 34.57 -2.83
CA GLY A 454 23.54 33.99 -3.82
C GLY A 454 23.16 32.52 -3.60
N MET A 455 23.57 31.89 -2.49
CA MET A 455 23.11 30.54 -2.11
C MET A 455 21.81 30.54 -1.29
N GLY A 456 21.21 31.69 -0.98
CA GLY A 456 19.85 31.79 -0.41
C GLY A 456 19.74 31.57 1.10
N CYS A 457 20.79 31.08 1.77
CA CYS A 457 20.82 30.91 3.23
C CYS A 457 20.68 32.24 4.00
N GLU A 458 20.97 33.38 3.37
CA GLU A 458 20.89 34.71 3.98
C GLU A 458 19.49 35.03 4.51
N ILE A 459 18.44 34.44 3.93
CA ILE A 459 17.04 34.61 4.35
C ILE A 459 16.82 34.30 5.84
N ILE A 460 17.64 33.41 6.43
CA ILE A 460 17.58 33.04 7.85
C ILE A 460 17.97 34.23 8.74
N LEU A 461 18.89 35.10 8.28
CA LEU A 461 19.44 36.22 9.06
C LEU A 461 18.87 37.59 8.67
N GLU A 462 18.02 37.67 7.65
CA GLU A 462 17.44 38.93 7.18
C GLU A 462 16.59 39.61 8.27
N ALA A 463 17.04 40.78 8.75
CA ALA A 463 16.38 41.53 9.82
C ALA A 463 14.94 41.93 9.49
N ASP A 464 14.65 42.23 8.22
CA ASP A 464 13.31 42.55 7.73
C ASP A 464 12.66 41.40 6.93
N GLY A 465 13.24 40.19 7.02
CA GLY A 465 12.82 39.00 6.29
C GLY A 465 11.65 38.24 6.92
N PRO A 466 11.26 37.08 6.35
CA PRO A 466 10.12 36.30 6.82
C PRO A 466 10.29 35.77 8.26
N PHE A 467 11.53 35.63 8.73
CA PHE A 467 11.85 35.11 10.05
C PHE A 467 12.12 36.18 11.12
N ARG A 468 11.93 37.48 10.82
CA ARG A 468 12.24 38.58 11.75
C ARG A 468 11.69 38.41 13.17
N ALA A 469 10.48 37.86 13.28
CA ALA A 469 9.81 37.66 14.57
C ALA A 469 10.45 36.53 15.39
N CYS A 470 11.15 35.61 14.73
CA CYS A 470 11.76 34.44 15.34
C CYS A 470 13.16 34.70 15.88
N HIS A 471 13.89 35.69 15.37
CA HIS A 471 15.27 36.00 15.80
C HIS A 471 15.41 36.27 17.31
N GLY A 472 14.33 36.73 17.97
CA GLY A 472 14.30 36.93 19.43
C GLY A 472 13.97 35.67 20.25
N HIS A 473 13.60 34.56 19.60
CA HIS A 473 13.14 33.32 20.23
C HIS A 473 14.02 32.12 19.91
N VAL A 474 14.60 32.05 18.71
CA VAL A 474 15.44 30.95 18.24
C VAL A 474 16.70 31.53 17.61
N ASP A 475 17.87 31.10 18.09
CA ASP A 475 19.16 31.55 17.54
C ASP A 475 19.33 31.11 16.09
N ALA A 476 19.37 32.10 15.19
CA ALA A 476 19.45 31.90 13.75
C ALA A 476 20.87 31.51 13.27
N HIS A 477 21.93 31.82 14.05
CA HIS A 477 23.31 31.63 13.59
C HIS A 477 23.67 30.17 13.35
N GLU A 478 23.23 29.27 14.24
CA GLU A 478 23.51 27.82 14.08
C GLU A 478 22.88 27.26 12.81
N TYR A 479 21.62 27.62 12.52
CA TYR A 479 20.91 27.18 11.32
C TYR A 479 21.52 27.77 10.05
N PHE A 480 21.94 29.03 10.09
CA PHE A 480 22.68 29.63 8.98
C PHE A 480 23.97 28.86 8.70
N GLN A 481 24.76 28.50 9.71
CA GLN A 481 25.99 27.72 9.52
C GLN A 481 25.71 26.31 8.95
N SER A 482 24.67 25.63 9.44
CA SER A 482 24.24 24.33 8.87
C SER A 482 23.79 24.46 7.42
N CYS A 483 23.07 25.52 7.07
CA CYS A 483 22.61 25.79 5.70
C CYS A 483 23.80 25.94 4.75
N ILE A 484 24.79 26.74 5.15
CA ILE A 484 26.01 26.97 4.35
C ILE A 484 26.82 25.67 4.21
N HIS A 485 26.90 24.87 5.28
CA HIS A 485 27.58 23.58 5.24
C HIS A 485 26.95 22.65 4.20
N ASP A 486 25.62 22.51 4.19
CA ASP A 486 24.92 21.64 3.25
C ASP A 486 24.93 22.20 1.83
N SER A 487 24.83 23.52 1.64
CA SER A 487 25.01 24.14 0.31
C SER A 487 26.40 23.90 -0.28
N CYS A 488 27.43 23.70 0.56
CA CYS A 488 28.76 23.31 0.10
C CYS A 488 28.83 21.82 -0.32
N LEU A 489 28.11 20.93 0.37
CA LEU A 489 28.06 19.51 0.06
C LEU A 489 27.22 19.21 -1.20
N PHE A 490 26.23 20.05 -1.49
CA PHE A 490 25.27 19.87 -2.58
C PHE A 490 25.27 21.09 -3.51
N PRO A 491 26.04 21.06 -4.63
CA PRO A 491 26.13 22.17 -5.59
C PRO A 491 24.80 22.49 -6.28
N ASP A 492 23.86 21.54 -6.33
CA ASP A 492 22.45 21.80 -6.60
C ASP A 492 21.85 22.51 -5.37
N GLN A 493 21.98 23.83 -5.38
CA GLN A 493 21.86 24.69 -4.20
C GLN A 493 20.58 24.46 -3.37
N GLN A 494 19.45 24.06 -3.99
CA GLN A 494 18.17 23.91 -3.31
C GLN A 494 18.04 22.62 -2.47
N GLU A 495 18.63 21.49 -2.88
CA GLU A 495 18.51 20.23 -2.11
C GLU A 495 19.27 20.28 -0.78
N GLY A 496 20.35 21.07 -0.70
CA GLY A 496 21.09 21.29 0.55
C GLY A 496 20.50 22.37 1.45
N MET A 497 20.09 23.51 0.90
CA MET A 497 19.68 24.67 1.71
C MET A 497 18.27 24.53 2.30
N CYS A 498 17.31 24.06 1.48
CA CYS A 498 15.88 24.16 1.80
C CYS A 498 15.48 23.33 3.03
N PRO A 499 16.06 22.13 3.27
CA PRO A 499 15.84 21.38 4.50
C PRO A 499 16.18 22.17 5.77
N ILE A 500 17.30 22.89 5.77
CA ILE A 500 17.74 23.65 6.94
C ILE A 500 16.87 24.90 7.16
N ILE A 501 16.48 25.59 6.09
CA ILE A 501 15.54 26.73 6.20
C ILE A 501 14.18 26.24 6.70
N ALA A 502 13.69 25.09 6.22
CA ALA A 502 12.45 24.48 6.70
C ALA A 502 12.54 24.03 8.17
N LEU A 503 13.70 23.53 8.60
CA LEU A 503 13.95 23.23 10.01
C LEU A 503 13.87 24.50 10.88
N TYR A 504 14.47 25.61 10.43
CA TYR A 504 14.37 26.88 11.16
C TYR A 504 12.92 27.37 11.23
N ALA A 505 12.21 27.35 10.09
CA ALA A 505 10.79 27.71 10.02
C ALA A 505 9.92 26.89 11.00
N SER A 506 10.07 25.56 10.99
CA SER A 506 9.31 24.68 11.89
C SER A 506 9.69 24.87 13.36
N THR A 507 10.96 25.13 13.67
CA THR A 507 11.41 25.46 15.04
C THR A 507 10.76 26.76 15.54
N CYS A 508 10.69 27.79 14.68
CA CYS A 508 10.00 29.05 14.99
C CYS A 508 8.51 28.85 15.28
N GLN A 509 7.83 28.05 14.45
CA GLN A 509 6.41 27.73 14.63
C GLN A 509 6.18 26.91 15.92
N ALA A 510 7.06 25.97 16.24
CA ALA A 510 7.00 25.21 17.48
C ALA A 510 7.16 26.11 18.72
N ALA A 511 7.98 27.16 18.62
CA ALA A 511 8.12 28.21 19.64
C ALA A 511 6.90 29.16 19.73
N GLY A 512 5.84 28.93 18.95
CA GLY A 512 4.62 29.76 18.95
C GLY A 512 4.77 31.09 18.19
N VAL A 513 5.82 31.24 17.38
CA VAL A 513 6.07 32.47 16.64
C VAL A 513 5.43 32.40 15.25
N SER A 514 4.66 33.42 14.88
CA SER A 514 4.16 33.58 13.52
C SER A 514 5.26 34.08 12.59
N ILE A 515 5.58 33.29 11.56
CA ILE A 515 6.56 33.61 10.52
C ILE A 515 5.88 34.06 9.22
N GLY A 516 6.61 34.81 8.39
CA GLY A 516 6.17 35.21 7.06
C GLY A 516 6.36 34.09 6.02
N ARG A 517 5.69 34.22 4.87
CA ARG A 517 5.88 33.30 3.73
C ARG A 517 7.32 33.41 3.23
N TRP A 518 8.04 32.29 3.23
CA TRP A 518 9.45 32.22 2.81
C TRP A 518 9.67 31.41 1.53
N ARG A 519 8.73 30.51 1.18
CA ARG A 519 8.75 29.75 -0.08
C ARG A 519 8.05 30.48 -1.21
N THR A 520 8.64 30.42 -2.39
CA THR A 520 8.10 31.00 -3.64
C THR A 520 8.23 30.00 -4.79
N ASP A 521 7.61 30.27 -5.93
CA ASP A 521 7.66 29.38 -7.11
C ASP A 521 9.09 29.14 -7.63
N ASN A 522 10.03 30.04 -7.30
CA ASN A 522 11.44 29.94 -7.69
C ASN A 522 12.38 29.65 -6.50
N PHE A 523 11.86 29.46 -5.29
CA PHE A 523 12.68 29.28 -4.09
C PHE A 523 12.03 28.28 -3.12
N CYS A 524 12.68 27.11 -2.96
CA CYS A 524 12.22 26.02 -2.10
C CYS A 524 10.75 25.65 -2.35
N TYR A 525 10.35 25.58 -3.62
CA TYR A 525 8.99 25.31 -4.06
C TYR A 525 8.51 23.93 -3.59
N ILE A 526 7.26 23.85 -3.12
CA ILE A 526 6.59 22.59 -2.79
C ILE A 526 5.51 22.33 -3.85
N PRO A 527 5.59 21.25 -4.62
CA PRO A 527 4.52 20.85 -5.52
C PRO A 527 3.32 20.37 -4.71
N CYS A 528 2.17 21.01 -4.93
CA CYS A 528 0.91 20.62 -4.32
C CYS A 528 0.01 19.90 -5.33
N PRO A 529 -0.77 18.89 -4.91
CA PRO A 529 -1.69 18.19 -5.79
C PRO A 529 -2.77 19.13 -6.35
N SER A 530 -3.46 18.70 -7.41
CA SER A 530 -4.60 19.44 -7.96
C SER A 530 -5.64 19.76 -6.88
N ASN A 531 -6.31 20.91 -7.00
CA ASN A 531 -7.30 21.42 -6.03
C ASN A 531 -6.73 21.65 -4.62
N SER A 532 -5.44 21.96 -4.53
CA SER A 532 -4.76 22.29 -3.27
C SER A 532 -3.77 23.42 -3.48
N SER A 533 -3.37 24.07 -2.39
CA SER A 533 -2.37 25.15 -2.41
C SER A 533 -1.44 25.04 -1.23
N TYR A 534 -0.22 25.54 -1.42
CA TYR A 534 0.76 25.65 -0.34
C TYR A 534 0.28 26.64 0.72
N GLU A 535 0.36 26.22 1.97
CA GLU A 535 0.10 27.03 3.14
C GLU A 535 1.19 26.87 4.20
N LEU A 536 1.58 28.00 4.81
CA LEU A 536 2.53 27.99 5.93
C LEU A 536 1.93 27.39 7.20
N CYS A 537 0.60 27.32 7.28
CA CYS A 537 -0.19 26.87 8.41
C CYS A 537 -1.38 26.07 7.88
N SER A 538 -1.10 24.84 7.46
CA SER A 538 -2.08 23.88 6.97
C SER A 538 -2.63 23.04 8.12
N HIS A 539 -3.95 22.79 8.10
CA HIS A 539 -4.66 21.87 8.99
C HIS A 539 -5.06 20.59 8.25
N THR A 540 -4.13 20.01 7.48
CA THR A 540 -4.39 18.90 6.55
C THR A 540 -5.13 17.72 7.21
N CYS A 541 -4.78 17.36 8.45
CA CYS A 541 -5.42 16.26 9.18
C CYS A 541 -6.93 16.51 9.44
N GLN A 542 -7.37 17.77 9.65
CA GLN A 542 -8.79 18.11 9.84
C GLN A 542 -9.62 17.94 8.56
N HIS A 543 -8.98 18.03 7.40
CA HIS A 543 -9.62 17.97 6.09
C HIS A 543 -9.25 16.70 5.31
N THR A 544 -8.92 15.61 6.00
CA THR A 544 -8.63 14.30 5.39
C THR A 544 -9.87 13.41 5.45
N CYS A 545 -10.21 12.76 4.34
CA CYS A 545 -11.27 11.75 4.30
C CYS A 545 -10.92 10.58 5.22
N GLY A 546 -11.91 10.05 5.95
CA GLY A 546 -11.71 8.92 6.86
C GLY A 546 -10.88 9.23 8.13
N ALA A 547 -10.44 10.48 8.32
CA ALA A 547 -9.77 10.91 9.54
C ALA A 547 -10.79 11.38 10.61
N ASP A 548 -10.59 10.94 11.86
CA ASP A 548 -11.32 11.48 13.01
C ASP A 548 -10.76 12.86 13.36
N SER A 549 -11.60 13.89 13.26
CA SER A 549 -11.24 15.28 13.60
C SER A 549 -10.75 15.46 15.05
N ALA A 550 -11.05 14.52 15.94
CA ALA A 550 -10.65 14.54 17.35
C ALA A 550 -9.12 14.43 17.56
N THR A 551 -8.38 13.84 16.62
CA THR A 551 -6.95 13.50 16.78
C THR A 551 -6.00 14.50 16.11
N CYS A 552 -6.53 15.54 15.47
CA CYS A 552 -5.69 16.49 14.80
C CYS A 552 -5.02 17.39 15.85
N PRO A 553 -3.68 17.54 15.85
CA PRO A 553 -3.03 18.53 16.69
C PRO A 553 -3.68 19.90 16.47
N GLY A 554 -3.95 20.63 17.56
CA GLY A 554 -4.48 22.00 17.46
C GLY A 554 -3.53 23.00 16.79
N ARG A 555 -2.27 22.60 16.54
CA ARG A 555 -1.24 23.40 15.88
C ARG A 555 -1.12 23.01 14.42
N CYS A 556 -1.27 23.99 13.52
CA CYS A 556 -1.03 23.80 12.10
C CYS A 556 0.45 23.58 11.78
N ARG A 557 0.72 22.96 10.64
CA ARG A 557 2.07 22.78 10.09
C ARG A 557 2.15 23.27 8.66
N GLU A 558 3.34 23.66 8.21
CA GLU A 558 3.59 23.99 6.81
C GLU A 558 3.27 22.77 5.90
N GLY A 559 2.57 22.99 4.80
CA GLY A 559 2.20 21.91 3.88
C GLY A 559 1.23 22.34 2.79
N CYS A 560 0.77 21.37 1.99
CA CYS A 560 -0.32 21.59 1.05
C CYS A 560 -1.65 21.41 1.77
N ALA A 561 -2.53 22.40 1.63
CA ALA A 561 -3.90 22.38 2.11
C ALA A 561 -4.85 22.23 0.91
N CYS A 562 -5.85 21.36 1.02
CA CYS A 562 -6.91 21.30 0.02
C CYS A 562 -7.69 22.62 0.01
N GLN A 563 -8.11 23.06 -1.17
CA GLN A 563 -8.95 24.25 -1.31
C GLN A 563 -10.34 24.00 -0.71
N ASP A 564 -11.07 25.08 -0.41
CA ASP A 564 -12.42 24.98 0.13
C ASP A 564 -13.33 24.11 -0.75
N GLY A 565 -14.11 23.24 -0.13
CA GLY A 565 -14.95 22.24 -0.80
C GLY A 565 -14.25 20.90 -1.10
N PHE A 566 -12.93 20.83 -0.96
CA PHE A 566 -12.15 19.61 -1.17
C PHE A 566 -11.66 19.01 0.15
N ARG A 567 -11.39 17.70 0.12
CA ARG A 567 -10.83 16.90 1.23
C ARG A 567 -9.70 16.02 0.68
N LEU A 568 -8.68 15.78 1.50
CA LEU A 568 -7.56 14.91 1.14
C LEU A 568 -8.00 13.44 1.22
N SER A 569 -8.04 12.76 0.08
CA SER A 569 -8.31 11.33 -0.06
C SER A 569 -7.03 10.62 -0.49
N GLY A 570 -6.32 10.05 0.48
CA GLY A 570 -4.95 9.56 0.28
C GLY A 570 -3.98 10.71 -0.01
N ASP A 571 -3.60 10.87 -1.27
CA ASP A 571 -2.65 11.86 -1.78
C ASP A 571 -3.30 12.92 -2.72
N GLU A 572 -4.62 12.87 -2.91
CA GLU A 572 -5.36 13.76 -3.81
C GLU A 572 -6.44 14.57 -3.08
N CYS A 573 -6.63 15.83 -3.48
CA CYS A 573 -7.75 16.64 -2.99
C CYS A 573 -8.97 16.43 -3.88
N VAL A 574 -9.98 15.75 -3.32
CA VAL A 574 -11.22 15.37 -4.00
C VAL A 574 -12.41 16.09 -3.37
N PRO A 575 -13.51 16.32 -4.10
CA PRO A 575 -14.74 16.80 -3.49
C PRO A 575 -15.24 15.85 -2.41
N MET A 576 -16.01 16.36 -1.45
CA MET A 576 -16.44 15.57 -0.28
C MET A 576 -17.29 14.34 -0.66
N SER A 577 -18.00 14.39 -1.79
CA SER A 577 -18.77 13.27 -2.36
C SER A 577 -17.90 12.11 -2.87
N HIS A 578 -16.64 12.40 -3.20
CA HIS A 578 -15.63 11.48 -3.73
C HIS A 578 -14.64 11.01 -2.65
N CYS A 579 -14.95 11.22 -1.37
CA CYS A 579 -14.20 10.58 -0.29
C CYS A 579 -14.27 9.05 -0.40
N GLY A 580 -13.14 8.41 -0.14
CA GLY A 580 -13.00 6.96 -0.15
C GLY A 580 -13.58 6.28 1.10
N CYS A 581 -13.15 5.05 1.33
CA CYS A 581 -13.71 4.14 2.32
C CYS A 581 -12.64 3.71 3.33
N SER A 582 -13.01 3.64 4.60
CA SER A 582 -12.17 3.03 5.64
C SER A 582 -12.65 1.60 5.93
N HIS A 583 -11.77 0.61 5.81
CA HIS A 583 -12.10 -0.79 6.06
C HIS A 583 -10.96 -1.52 6.78
N HIS A 584 -11.26 -2.18 7.90
CA HIS A 584 -10.28 -2.89 8.75
C HIS A 584 -9.03 -2.07 9.12
N GLY A 585 -9.19 -0.75 9.26
CA GLY A 585 -8.10 0.17 9.60
C GLY A 585 -7.27 0.67 8.42
N PHE A 586 -7.57 0.25 7.19
CA PHE A 586 -6.96 0.77 5.97
C PHE A 586 -7.90 1.75 5.26
N TYR A 587 -7.32 2.76 4.62
CA TYR A 587 -8.05 3.70 3.78
C TYR A 587 -7.90 3.36 2.29
N TYR A 588 -9.01 3.33 1.57
CA TYR A 588 -9.09 3.03 0.14
C TYR A 588 -9.76 4.19 -0.58
N LYS A 589 -9.21 4.60 -1.73
CA LYS A 589 -9.84 5.64 -2.56
C LYS A 589 -11.12 5.13 -3.20
N GLU A 590 -11.99 6.05 -3.61
CA GLU A 590 -13.17 5.71 -4.39
C GLU A 590 -12.79 4.94 -5.67
N GLY A 591 -13.52 3.87 -5.97
CA GLY A 591 -13.27 2.97 -7.09
C GLY A 591 -12.17 1.94 -6.86
N GLU A 592 -11.37 2.09 -5.79
CA GLU A 592 -10.26 1.20 -5.48
C GLU A 592 -10.78 -0.21 -5.13
N THR A 593 -10.17 -1.21 -5.76
CA THR A 593 -10.45 -2.63 -5.50
C THR A 593 -9.35 -3.18 -4.61
N PHE A 594 -9.72 -3.84 -3.53
CA PHE A 594 -8.80 -4.36 -2.54
C PHE A 594 -9.23 -5.74 -2.02
N TYR A 595 -8.31 -6.41 -1.33
CA TYR A 595 -8.50 -7.77 -0.85
C TYR A 595 -8.20 -7.80 0.65
N PRO A 596 -9.20 -7.57 1.52
CA PRO A 596 -8.97 -7.53 2.97
C PRO A 596 -8.60 -8.90 3.54
N THR A 597 -8.94 -9.97 2.83
CA THR A 597 -8.56 -11.35 3.13
C THR A 597 -8.17 -12.08 1.84
N GLU A 598 -7.56 -13.26 1.96
CA GLU A 598 -7.27 -14.13 0.81
C GLU A 598 -8.53 -14.75 0.17
N GLN A 599 -9.72 -14.38 0.64
CA GLN A 599 -11.01 -14.97 0.29
C GLN A 599 -12.06 -13.95 -0.12
N GLU A 600 -11.76 -12.65 0.02
CA GLU A 600 -12.70 -11.57 -0.26
C GLU A 600 -12.05 -10.54 -1.19
N LYS A 601 -12.79 -10.15 -2.21
CA LYS A 601 -12.51 -9.01 -3.08
C LYS A 601 -13.52 -7.93 -2.76
N CYS A 602 -13.05 -6.76 -2.38
CA CYS A 602 -13.89 -5.62 -2.07
C CYS A 602 -13.61 -4.45 -3.01
N GLN A 603 -14.60 -3.59 -3.18
CA GLN A 603 -14.46 -2.34 -3.89
C GLN A 603 -15.00 -1.21 -3.01
N CYS A 604 -14.28 -0.10 -2.98
CA CYS A 604 -14.77 1.15 -2.41
C CYS A 604 -15.65 1.87 -3.43
N LEU A 605 -16.92 2.08 -3.10
CA LEU A 605 -17.91 2.77 -3.92
C LEU A 605 -18.06 4.23 -3.49
N SER A 606 -18.69 5.02 -4.36
CA SER A 606 -19.06 6.42 -4.07
C SER A 606 -19.85 6.53 -2.76
N GLY A 607 -19.57 7.57 -1.97
CA GLY A 607 -20.21 7.77 -0.67
C GLY A 607 -19.64 6.93 0.48
N GLY A 608 -18.46 6.34 0.32
CA GLY A 608 -17.73 5.66 1.41
C GLY A 608 -18.22 4.23 1.72
N THR A 609 -19.00 3.63 0.83
CA THR A 609 -19.55 2.27 1.02
C THR A 609 -18.58 1.22 0.47
N VAL A 610 -18.37 0.13 1.21
CA VAL A 610 -17.56 -1.00 0.78
C VAL A 610 -18.47 -2.16 0.37
N GLU A 611 -18.31 -2.64 -0.85
CA GLU A 611 -18.97 -3.86 -1.32
C GLU A 611 -17.96 -4.98 -1.48
N CYS A 612 -18.21 -6.13 -0.87
CA CYS A 612 -17.32 -7.29 -0.87
C CYS A 612 -17.97 -8.52 -1.52
N GLN A 613 -17.19 -9.28 -2.25
CA GLN A 613 -17.56 -10.53 -2.89
C GLN A 613 -16.49 -11.59 -2.58
N ASN A 614 -16.90 -12.84 -2.40
CA ASN A 614 -15.95 -13.92 -2.22
C ASN A 614 -15.10 -14.10 -3.49
N THR A 615 -13.78 -14.17 -3.30
CA THR A 615 -12.81 -14.47 -4.36
C THR A 615 -12.10 -15.78 -4.05
N SER A 616 -11.92 -16.61 -5.07
CA SER A 616 -11.18 -17.86 -4.99
C SER A 616 -10.42 -18.06 -6.30
N CYS A 617 -9.33 -18.81 -6.26
CA CYS A 617 -8.66 -19.20 -7.49
C CYS A 617 -9.57 -20.10 -8.35
N PRO A 618 -9.38 -20.14 -9.68
CA PRO A 618 -10.16 -21.00 -10.58
C PRO A 618 -10.18 -22.47 -10.15
N ASP A 619 -9.10 -22.93 -9.53
CA ASP A 619 -8.92 -24.30 -9.04
C ASP A 619 -9.53 -24.52 -7.62
N GLY A 620 -10.19 -23.52 -7.04
CA GLY A 620 -10.77 -23.56 -5.69
C GLY A 620 -9.74 -23.46 -4.55
N GLY A 621 -8.45 -23.30 -4.87
CA GLY A 621 -7.38 -23.12 -3.88
C GLY A 621 -7.29 -21.70 -3.30
N PRO A 622 -6.59 -21.52 -2.16
CA PRO A 622 -6.33 -20.21 -1.58
C PRO A 622 -5.40 -19.40 -2.49
N GLY A 623 -5.78 -18.14 -2.76
CA GLY A 623 -4.93 -17.17 -3.45
C GLY A 623 -3.94 -16.50 -2.49
N LYS A 624 -3.01 -15.71 -3.03
CA LYS A 624 -2.17 -14.80 -2.25
C LYS A 624 -2.34 -13.38 -2.77
N VAL A 625 -2.39 -12.41 -1.86
CA VAL A 625 -2.33 -11.00 -2.23
C VAL A 625 -0.86 -10.60 -2.26
N ILE A 626 -0.34 -10.25 -3.44
CA ILE A 626 1.03 -9.77 -3.66
C ILE A 626 0.92 -8.38 -4.27
N ASP A 627 1.53 -7.38 -3.63
CA ASP A 627 1.47 -5.97 -4.02
C ASP A 627 0.04 -5.42 -4.22
N GLY A 628 -0.89 -5.83 -3.35
CA GLY A 628 -2.30 -5.42 -3.43
C GLY A 628 -3.12 -6.12 -4.53
N VAL A 629 -2.49 -7.02 -5.29
CA VAL A 629 -3.15 -7.81 -6.34
C VAL A 629 -3.41 -9.22 -5.84
N PHE A 630 -4.66 -9.69 -5.95
CA PHE A 630 -4.99 -11.09 -5.75
C PHE A 630 -4.35 -11.93 -6.87
N GLN A 631 -3.28 -12.61 -6.52
CA GLN A 631 -2.59 -13.54 -7.38
C GLN A 631 -2.94 -14.96 -6.95
N CYS A 632 -3.42 -15.74 -7.91
CA CYS A 632 -3.39 -17.17 -7.73
C CYS A 632 -1.93 -17.63 -7.80
N PRO A 633 -1.50 -18.57 -6.93
CA PRO A 633 -0.19 -19.20 -7.10
C PRO A 633 -0.02 -19.59 -8.56
N LEU A 634 1.06 -19.10 -9.19
CA LEU A 634 1.38 -19.42 -10.58
C LEU A 634 1.19 -20.92 -10.77
N GLN A 635 0.27 -21.32 -11.67
CA GLN A 635 0.09 -22.72 -12.01
C GLN A 635 1.46 -23.29 -12.35
N VAL A 636 1.94 -24.25 -11.57
CA VAL A 636 3.25 -24.87 -11.80
C VAL A 636 3.21 -25.50 -13.18
N SER A 637 3.81 -24.86 -14.18
CA SER A 637 3.90 -25.40 -15.53
C SER A 637 5.23 -26.10 -15.70
N SER A 638 5.23 -27.22 -16.42
CA SER A 638 6.49 -27.86 -16.82
C SER A 638 6.67 -27.78 -18.33
N THR A 639 7.93 -27.81 -18.77
CA THR A 639 8.34 -27.68 -20.16
C THR A 639 9.10 -28.92 -20.62
N CYS A 640 8.65 -29.51 -21.72
CA CYS A 640 9.37 -30.50 -22.49
C CYS A 640 10.12 -29.84 -23.65
N VAL A 641 11.31 -30.35 -23.96
CA VAL A 641 12.16 -29.85 -25.06
C VAL A 641 12.46 -30.97 -26.05
N ALA A 642 12.34 -30.66 -27.34
CA ALA A 642 12.76 -31.54 -28.43
C ALA A 642 13.64 -30.79 -29.41
N THR A 643 14.79 -31.37 -29.74
CA THR A 643 15.72 -30.82 -30.73
C THR A 643 15.75 -31.65 -32.01
N GLY A 644 16.07 -30.99 -33.12
CA GLY A 644 16.08 -31.59 -34.46
C GLY A 644 17.05 -32.76 -34.59
N ASP A 645 18.14 -32.76 -33.83
CA ASP A 645 19.23 -33.71 -33.95
C ASP A 645 18.87 -35.10 -33.35
N ARG A 646 18.77 -35.20 -32.02
CA ARG A 646 18.57 -36.42 -31.22
C ARG A 646 18.06 -36.14 -29.81
N THR A 647 18.26 -34.95 -29.26
CA THR A 647 18.08 -34.70 -27.82
C THR A 647 16.62 -34.40 -27.47
N TYR A 648 16.16 -34.98 -26.36
CA TYR A 648 14.85 -34.74 -25.78
C TYR A 648 14.99 -34.57 -24.27
N VAL A 649 14.12 -33.75 -23.70
CA VAL A 649 14.00 -33.52 -22.26
C VAL A 649 12.53 -33.61 -21.90
N THR A 650 12.17 -34.55 -21.03
CA THR A 650 10.78 -34.75 -20.56
C THR A 650 10.33 -33.64 -19.63
N PHE A 651 9.03 -33.58 -19.35
CA PHE A 651 8.47 -32.66 -18.35
C PHE A 651 9.04 -32.86 -16.95
N ASP A 652 9.49 -34.06 -16.59
CA ASP A 652 10.06 -34.34 -15.27
C ASP A 652 11.59 -34.15 -15.23
N GLY A 653 12.20 -33.81 -16.38
CA GLY A 653 13.61 -33.45 -16.51
C GLY A 653 14.54 -34.60 -16.90
N THR A 654 14.03 -35.68 -17.49
CA THR A 654 14.83 -36.78 -18.03
C THR A 654 15.34 -36.43 -19.43
N ALA A 655 16.67 -36.36 -19.56
CA ALA A 655 17.34 -36.12 -20.84
C ALA A 655 17.71 -37.43 -21.54
N PHE A 656 17.39 -37.57 -22.83
CA PHE A 656 17.69 -38.77 -23.61
C PHE A 656 17.83 -38.49 -25.11
N ASN A 657 18.35 -39.48 -25.85
CA ASN A 657 18.66 -39.35 -27.27
C ASN A 657 17.94 -40.39 -28.13
N ILE A 658 17.26 -39.95 -29.20
CA ILE A 658 16.71 -40.83 -30.25
C ILE A 658 17.38 -40.53 -31.59
N THR A 659 17.89 -41.57 -32.25
CA THR A 659 18.63 -41.44 -33.51
C THR A 659 17.78 -41.41 -34.77
N GLY A 660 16.51 -41.81 -34.73
CA GLY A 660 15.68 -41.92 -35.94
C GLY A 660 15.19 -40.57 -36.49
N THR A 661 14.98 -40.50 -37.80
CA THR A 661 14.50 -39.29 -38.52
C THR A 661 13.01 -39.37 -38.88
N CYS A 662 12.21 -39.97 -38.00
CA CYS A 662 10.78 -40.16 -38.20
C CYS A 662 9.95 -38.94 -37.80
N SER A 663 8.64 -39.05 -38.04
CA SER A 663 7.66 -38.24 -37.34
C SER A 663 7.33 -38.87 -35.97
N TYR A 664 7.28 -38.05 -34.93
CA TYR A 664 7.09 -38.51 -33.55
C TYR A 664 6.00 -37.73 -32.83
N VAL A 665 5.29 -38.41 -31.93
CA VAL A 665 4.42 -37.78 -30.93
C VAL A 665 5.28 -37.28 -29.77
N LEU A 666 5.41 -35.96 -29.62
CA LEU A 666 6.10 -35.38 -28.47
C LEU A 666 5.28 -35.57 -27.21
N THR A 667 4.02 -35.16 -27.25
CA THR A 667 3.10 -35.33 -26.14
C THR A 667 1.67 -35.30 -26.66
N GLN A 668 0.80 -36.03 -25.98
CA GLN A 668 -0.63 -35.99 -26.19
C GLN A 668 -1.36 -36.19 -24.86
N THR A 669 -2.61 -35.75 -24.80
CA THR A 669 -3.49 -36.08 -23.68
C THR A 669 -3.88 -37.56 -23.75
N CYS A 670 -3.60 -38.32 -22.69
CA CYS A 670 -3.80 -39.77 -22.67
C CYS A 670 -4.84 -40.23 -21.66
N THR A 671 -5.02 -39.49 -20.56
CA THR A 671 -6.04 -39.77 -19.56
C THR A 671 -6.70 -38.48 -19.07
N GLY A 672 -7.99 -38.56 -18.71
CA GLY A 672 -8.74 -37.49 -18.06
C GLY A 672 -9.70 -36.73 -18.98
N ASP A 673 -10.99 -37.00 -18.82
CA ASP A 673 -12.08 -36.37 -19.60
C ASP A 673 -12.34 -34.90 -19.23
N ASN A 674 -11.75 -34.43 -18.12
CA ASN A 674 -11.93 -33.07 -17.59
C ASN A 674 -10.86 -32.07 -18.05
N VAL A 675 -9.95 -32.45 -18.96
CA VAL A 675 -8.94 -31.54 -19.53
C VAL A 675 -9.09 -31.47 -21.05
N THR A 676 -8.74 -30.33 -21.64
CA THR A 676 -8.80 -30.16 -23.09
C THR A 676 -7.79 -31.08 -23.76
N SER A 677 -8.26 -31.91 -24.69
CA SER A 677 -7.40 -32.85 -25.41
C SER A 677 -6.57 -32.14 -26.48
N PHE A 678 -5.29 -32.48 -26.56
CA PHE A 678 -4.39 -32.01 -27.61
C PHE A 678 -3.33 -33.06 -27.97
N ILE A 679 -2.72 -32.91 -29.15
CA ILE A 679 -1.60 -33.73 -29.64
C ILE A 679 -0.54 -32.79 -30.23
N VAL A 680 0.73 -32.98 -29.85
CA VAL A 680 1.88 -32.29 -30.46
C VAL A 680 2.77 -33.32 -31.14
N THR A 681 2.97 -33.15 -32.45
CA THR A 681 3.85 -34.01 -33.26
C THR A 681 4.93 -33.21 -33.96
N ILE A 682 6.10 -33.82 -34.12
CA ILE A 682 7.21 -33.26 -34.91
C ILE A 682 7.56 -34.17 -36.07
N GLN A 683 7.99 -33.59 -37.17
CA GLN A 683 8.57 -34.28 -38.32
C GLN A 683 10.05 -33.91 -38.42
N LYS A 684 10.95 -34.89 -38.32
CA LYS A 684 12.40 -34.65 -38.47
C LYS A 684 12.82 -34.68 -39.94
N GLU A 685 13.80 -33.85 -40.29
CA GLU A 685 14.45 -33.91 -41.61
C GLU A 685 15.26 -35.19 -41.80
N ALA A 686 15.38 -35.66 -43.04
CA ALA A 686 16.31 -36.73 -43.40
C ALA A 686 17.77 -36.30 -43.19
N ARG A 687 18.60 -37.21 -42.67
CA ARG A 687 20.00 -36.92 -42.35
C ARG A 687 20.84 -36.61 -43.59
N LYS A 688 21.72 -35.60 -43.43
CA LYS A 688 22.77 -35.26 -44.39
C LYS A 688 24.10 -35.18 -43.65
N LYS A 689 25.17 -35.75 -44.23
CA LYS A 689 26.50 -35.79 -43.63
C LYS A 689 27.00 -34.36 -43.33
N GLY A 690 27.39 -34.11 -42.07
CA GLY A 690 27.92 -32.80 -41.63
C GLY A 690 26.86 -31.71 -41.38
N LYS A 691 25.58 -32.06 -41.31
CA LYS A 691 24.48 -31.12 -41.00
C LYS A 691 23.61 -31.66 -39.87
N VAL A 692 23.19 -30.80 -38.94
CA VAL A 692 22.13 -31.13 -37.97
C VAL A 692 20.84 -31.42 -38.73
N SER A 693 20.13 -32.49 -38.35
CA SER A 693 18.77 -32.72 -38.86
C SER A 693 17.86 -31.70 -38.21
N GLY A 694 17.18 -30.85 -38.98
CA GLY A 694 16.22 -29.91 -38.42
C GLY A 694 14.90 -30.58 -38.06
N ILE A 695 14.04 -29.82 -37.38
CA ILE A 695 12.61 -30.13 -37.34
C ILE A 695 12.03 -29.55 -38.63
N GLN A 696 11.49 -30.39 -39.51
CA GLN A 696 10.91 -29.99 -40.80
C GLN A 696 9.53 -29.35 -40.61
N ALA A 697 8.73 -29.93 -39.71
CA ALA A 697 7.42 -29.43 -39.37
C ALA A 697 7.05 -29.78 -37.92
N LEU A 698 6.27 -28.91 -37.30
CA LEU A 698 5.60 -29.11 -36.02
C LEU A 698 4.10 -29.05 -36.28
N SER A 699 3.34 -30.05 -35.81
CA SER A 699 1.88 -30.02 -35.87
C SER A 699 1.25 -30.09 -34.48
N VAL A 700 0.22 -29.28 -34.25
CA VAL A 700 -0.57 -29.23 -33.02
C VAL A 700 -2.04 -29.45 -33.38
N GLU A 701 -2.62 -30.51 -32.84
CA GLU A 701 -4.06 -30.79 -32.96
C GLU A 701 -4.73 -30.38 -31.66
N VAL A 702 -5.66 -29.43 -31.73
CA VAL A 702 -6.37 -28.88 -30.55
C VAL A 702 -7.69 -28.27 -31.00
N TYR A 703 -8.75 -28.37 -30.20
CA TYR A 703 -10.08 -27.84 -30.54
C TYR A 703 -10.63 -28.27 -31.91
N GLY A 704 -10.25 -29.46 -32.38
CA GLY A 704 -10.67 -30.00 -33.66
C GLY A 704 -10.01 -29.37 -34.90
N VAL A 705 -9.00 -28.51 -34.72
CA VAL A 705 -8.18 -27.95 -35.81
C VAL A 705 -6.75 -28.52 -35.76
N THR A 706 -6.13 -28.66 -36.92
CA THR A 706 -4.72 -29.05 -37.04
C THR A 706 -3.87 -27.88 -37.51
N LEU A 707 -2.93 -27.45 -36.66
CA LEU A 707 -2.01 -26.35 -36.90
C LEU A 707 -0.64 -26.89 -37.26
N THR A 708 -0.12 -26.61 -38.46
CA THR A 708 1.22 -27.04 -38.89
C THR A 708 2.12 -25.85 -39.18
N LEU A 709 3.23 -25.77 -38.45
CA LEU A 709 4.33 -24.83 -38.66
C LEU A 709 5.45 -25.53 -39.43
N LYS A 710 5.86 -24.96 -40.55
CA LYS A 710 6.93 -25.52 -41.40
C LYS A 710 8.23 -24.74 -41.23
N GLN A 711 9.34 -25.47 -41.24
CA GLN A 711 10.68 -24.89 -41.15
C GLN A 711 10.86 -23.72 -42.14
N GLY A 712 11.45 -22.61 -41.66
CA GLY A 712 11.73 -21.42 -42.47
C GLY A 712 10.51 -20.60 -42.91
N LYS A 713 9.27 -20.95 -42.54
CA LYS A 713 8.06 -20.18 -42.84
C LYS A 713 7.55 -19.39 -41.63
N GLY A 714 8.29 -18.39 -41.20
CA GLY A 714 7.93 -17.61 -40.01
C GLY A 714 6.80 -16.61 -40.16
N ALA A 715 6.29 -16.40 -41.37
CA ALA A 715 5.15 -15.51 -41.62
C ALA A 715 3.81 -16.24 -41.67
N ASP A 716 3.80 -17.58 -41.76
CA ASP A 716 2.61 -18.36 -42.08
C ASP A 716 2.45 -19.57 -41.15
N VAL A 717 1.20 -19.91 -40.82
CA VAL A 717 0.79 -21.17 -40.21
C VAL A 717 -0.21 -21.88 -41.13
N MET A 718 -0.09 -23.20 -41.26
CA MET A 718 -1.11 -23.99 -41.96
C MET A 718 -2.20 -24.38 -40.96
N VAL A 719 -3.46 -24.00 -41.20
CA VAL A 719 -4.64 -24.43 -40.44
C VAL A 719 -5.42 -25.39 -41.34
N ASP A 720 -5.55 -26.65 -40.95
CA ASP A 720 -6.23 -27.70 -41.73
C ASP A 720 -5.75 -27.76 -43.19
N SER A 721 -4.43 -27.66 -43.39
CA SER A 721 -3.77 -27.61 -44.71
C SER A 721 -4.00 -26.35 -45.55
N ILE A 722 -4.59 -25.29 -44.98
CA ILE A 722 -4.73 -23.96 -45.61
C ILE A 722 -3.73 -22.99 -44.97
N SER A 723 -2.99 -22.23 -45.78
CA SER A 723 -1.98 -21.28 -45.27
C SER A 723 -2.63 -19.98 -44.80
N HIS A 724 -2.33 -19.54 -43.58
CA HIS A 724 -2.76 -18.27 -42.98
C HIS A 724 -1.54 -17.45 -42.53
N HIS A 725 -1.60 -16.14 -42.69
CA HIS A 725 -0.55 -15.24 -42.20
C HIS A 725 -0.64 -15.05 -40.68
N LEU A 726 0.50 -14.94 -40.03
CA LEU A 726 0.59 -14.62 -38.61
C LEU A 726 0.46 -13.10 -38.36
N PRO A 727 -0.19 -12.65 -37.27
CA PRO A 727 -0.84 -13.47 -36.24
C PRO A 727 -2.16 -14.10 -36.71
N THR A 728 -2.44 -15.31 -36.26
CA THR A 728 -3.68 -16.05 -36.54
C THR A 728 -4.36 -16.37 -35.22
N ILE A 729 -5.64 -15.98 -35.09
CA ILE A 729 -6.48 -16.23 -33.92
C ILE A 729 -7.63 -17.15 -34.35
N LEU A 730 -7.83 -18.26 -33.66
CA LEU A 730 -8.80 -19.31 -34.01
C LEU A 730 -9.70 -19.61 -32.81
N SER A 731 -10.79 -20.32 -33.07
CA SER A 731 -11.74 -20.80 -32.06
C SER A 731 -12.14 -19.71 -31.06
N GLU A 732 -12.65 -18.59 -31.57
CA GLU A 732 -13.10 -17.45 -30.74
C GLU A 732 -12.02 -16.85 -29.80
N GLY A 733 -10.74 -17.02 -30.12
CA GLY A 733 -9.64 -16.52 -29.29
C GLY A 733 -8.97 -17.58 -28.43
N GLN A 734 -9.50 -18.80 -28.42
CA GLN A 734 -8.96 -19.92 -27.64
C GLN A 734 -7.62 -20.43 -28.15
N VAL A 735 -7.27 -20.17 -29.41
CA VAL A 735 -5.94 -20.46 -29.94
C VAL A 735 -5.38 -19.22 -30.62
N GLN A 736 -4.16 -18.85 -30.23
CA GLN A 736 -3.44 -17.70 -30.76
C GLN A 736 -2.08 -18.14 -31.24
N VAL A 737 -1.75 -17.82 -32.49
CA VAL A 737 -0.46 -18.13 -33.10
C VAL A 737 0.14 -16.83 -33.60
N TYR A 738 1.37 -16.51 -33.19
CA TYR A 738 2.04 -15.27 -33.57
C TYR A 738 3.55 -15.41 -33.62
N VAL A 739 4.19 -14.47 -34.33
CA VAL A 739 5.65 -14.37 -34.40
C VAL A 739 6.18 -13.95 -33.02
N HIS A 740 7.15 -14.70 -32.49
CA HIS A 740 7.74 -14.43 -31.19
C HIS A 740 9.26 -14.59 -31.25
N GLY A 741 9.98 -13.47 -31.10
CA GLY A 741 11.44 -13.45 -31.30
C GLY A 741 11.83 -13.93 -32.70
N THR A 742 12.66 -14.98 -32.76
CA THR A 742 13.10 -15.60 -34.02
C THR A 742 12.23 -16.78 -34.47
N GLY A 743 11.16 -17.09 -33.73
CA GLY A 743 10.30 -18.26 -33.95
C GLY A 743 8.81 -17.91 -33.99
N VAL A 744 7.99 -18.93 -33.76
CA VAL A 744 6.54 -18.82 -33.66
C VAL A 744 6.10 -19.39 -32.32
N LEU A 745 5.17 -18.68 -31.68
CA LEU A 745 4.55 -19.08 -30.42
C LEU A 745 3.06 -19.35 -30.65
N LEU A 746 2.62 -20.52 -30.19
CA LEU A 746 1.22 -20.91 -30.11
C LEU A 746 0.81 -20.92 -28.64
N ARG A 747 -0.29 -20.24 -28.32
CA ARG A 747 -0.89 -20.22 -26.99
C ARG A 747 -2.35 -20.65 -27.07
N THR A 748 -2.81 -21.32 -26.03
CA THR A 748 -4.21 -21.69 -25.84
C THR A 748 -4.78 -21.08 -24.56
N ASP A 749 -6.11 -20.96 -24.50
CA ASP A 749 -6.85 -20.49 -23.31
C ASP A 749 -6.68 -21.39 -22.08
N PHE A 750 -6.47 -22.69 -22.27
CA PHE A 750 -6.24 -23.64 -21.17
C PHE A 750 -4.76 -23.73 -20.72
N GLY A 751 -3.88 -22.90 -21.29
CA GLY A 751 -2.49 -22.75 -20.82
C GLY A 751 -1.44 -23.61 -21.53
N LEU A 752 -1.78 -24.39 -22.57
CA LEU A 752 -0.77 -25.00 -23.44
C LEU A 752 -0.03 -23.91 -24.24
N ILE A 753 1.30 -23.93 -24.15
CA ILE A 753 2.20 -23.06 -24.91
C ILE A 753 3.15 -23.93 -25.73
N VAL A 754 3.23 -23.67 -27.04
CA VAL A 754 4.17 -24.35 -27.93
C VAL A 754 5.03 -23.31 -28.65
N HIS A 755 6.34 -23.36 -28.44
CA HIS A 755 7.30 -22.49 -29.10
C HIS A 755 8.16 -23.30 -30.08
N TYR A 756 8.29 -22.80 -31.30
CA TYR A 756 9.14 -23.40 -32.33
C TYR A 756 10.01 -22.34 -32.97
N ASP A 757 11.33 -22.54 -32.93
CA ASP A 757 12.32 -21.62 -33.51
C ASP A 757 12.38 -21.66 -35.05
N LEU A 758 11.51 -22.45 -35.70
CA LEU A 758 11.45 -22.67 -37.15
C LEU A 758 12.71 -23.30 -37.76
N VAL A 759 13.57 -23.88 -36.93
CA VAL A 759 14.85 -24.47 -37.33
C VAL A 759 15.03 -25.85 -36.70
N GLN A 760 15.25 -25.91 -35.38
CA GLN A 760 15.66 -27.13 -34.69
C GLN A 760 15.10 -27.29 -33.26
N HIS A 761 14.50 -26.28 -32.62
CA HIS A 761 14.02 -26.38 -31.24
C HIS A 761 12.51 -26.23 -31.13
N VAL A 762 11.87 -27.22 -30.52
CA VAL A 762 10.48 -27.17 -30.08
C VAL A 762 10.43 -27.25 -28.56
N MET A 763 9.62 -26.38 -27.96
CA MET A 763 9.30 -26.42 -26.53
C MET A 763 7.79 -26.51 -26.37
N VAL A 764 7.37 -27.40 -25.47
CA VAL A 764 5.97 -27.59 -25.12
C VAL A 764 5.85 -27.37 -23.62
N THR A 765 5.09 -26.36 -23.21
CA THR A 765 4.84 -26.03 -21.81
C THR A 765 3.38 -26.27 -21.48
N VAL A 766 3.12 -27.00 -20.38
CA VAL A 766 1.78 -27.43 -19.98
C VAL A 766 1.54 -27.14 -18.49
N PRO A 767 0.36 -26.63 -18.09
CA PRO A 767 0.05 -26.34 -16.69
C PRO A 767 -0.10 -27.62 -15.85
N GLN A 768 0.05 -27.49 -14.53
CA GLN A 768 -0.05 -28.59 -13.55
C GLN A 768 -1.37 -29.37 -13.63
N THR A 769 -2.43 -28.79 -14.17
CA THR A 769 -3.72 -29.48 -14.39
C THR A 769 -3.59 -30.74 -15.25
N TYR A 770 -2.53 -30.84 -16.06
CA TYR A 770 -2.17 -32.01 -16.87
C TYR A 770 -1.20 -32.98 -16.20
N MET A 771 -0.81 -32.76 -14.94
CA MET A 771 0.11 -33.63 -14.21
C MET A 771 -0.45 -35.07 -14.14
N GLY A 772 0.34 -36.05 -14.61
CA GLY A 772 -0.01 -37.47 -14.70
C GLY A 772 -1.01 -37.82 -15.81
N ARG A 773 -1.37 -36.87 -16.69
CA ARG A 773 -2.39 -37.05 -17.73
C ARG A 773 -1.84 -37.15 -19.15
N LEU A 774 -0.56 -36.83 -19.30
CA LEU A 774 0.12 -36.80 -20.59
C LEU A 774 0.82 -38.13 -20.85
N CYS A 775 1.09 -38.40 -22.11
CA CYS A 775 2.06 -39.41 -22.52
C CYS A 775 2.65 -39.04 -23.89
N GLY A 776 3.80 -39.62 -24.24
CA GLY A 776 4.57 -39.28 -25.44
C GLY A 776 6.07 -39.28 -25.15
N LEU A 777 6.88 -38.81 -26.10
CA LEU A 777 8.32 -38.63 -25.87
C LEU A 777 8.67 -37.66 -24.72
N CYS A 778 7.74 -36.78 -24.35
CA CYS A 778 7.88 -35.86 -23.24
C CYS A 778 7.59 -36.47 -21.85
N GLY A 779 7.36 -37.78 -21.76
CA GLY A 779 7.06 -38.47 -20.50
C GLY A 779 5.60 -38.34 -20.08
N ASN A 780 5.31 -38.71 -18.83
CA ASN A 780 3.95 -38.72 -18.26
C ASN A 780 3.64 -37.53 -17.34
N TYR A 781 4.62 -36.67 -17.07
CA TYR A 781 4.51 -35.44 -16.30
C TYR A 781 3.96 -35.67 -14.89
N ASN A 782 4.60 -36.52 -14.09
CA ASN A 782 4.15 -36.85 -12.73
C ASN A 782 5.17 -36.48 -11.63
N GLY A 783 6.25 -35.79 -12.01
CA GLY A 783 7.36 -35.40 -11.13
C GLY A 783 8.40 -36.50 -10.90
N GLN A 784 8.29 -37.66 -11.58
CA GLN A 784 9.20 -38.79 -11.42
C GLN A 784 10.00 -39.03 -12.71
N ARG A 785 11.33 -38.95 -12.62
CA ARG A 785 12.21 -39.12 -13.79
C ARG A 785 12.39 -40.58 -14.21
N ASN A 786 12.21 -41.51 -13.28
CA ASN A 786 12.55 -42.92 -13.46
C ASN A 786 11.49 -43.72 -14.21
N ASP A 787 10.30 -43.17 -14.43
CA ASP A 787 9.22 -43.80 -15.19
C ASP A 787 8.87 -43.05 -16.49
N ASP A 788 9.62 -42.02 -16.86
CA ASP A 788 9.41 -41.23 -18.08
C ASP A 788 9.38 -42.05 -19.37
N PHE A 789 10.02 -43.23 -19.39
CA PHE A 789 10.01 -44.16 -20.53
C PHE A 789 8.80 -45.11 -20.53
N GLN A 790 7.67 -44.68 -19.96
CA GLN A 790 6.43 -45.44 -19.95
C GLN A 790 5.74 -45.44 -21.31
N LEU A 791 5.46 -46.63 -21.82
CA LEU A 791 4.73 -46.86 -23.06
C LEU A 791 3.21 -46.67 -22.85
N SER A 792 2.46 -46.52 -23.93
CA SER A 792 0.99 -46.44 -23.90
C SER A 792 0.30 -47.67 -23.27
N SER A 793 1.01 -48.81 -23.20
CA SER A 793 0.56 -50.02 -22.50
C SER A 793 0.76 -49.98 -20.97
N GLY A 794 1.40 -48.93 -20.44
CA GLY A 794 1.78 -48.78 -19.05
C GLY A 794 3.11 -49.43 -18.66
N GLN A 795 3.77 -50.17 -19.57
CA GLN A 795 5.07 -50.80 -19.34
C GLN A 795 6.23 -49.83 -19.59
N LEU A 796 7.35 -49.98 -18.87
CA LEU A 796 8.57 -49.21 -19.11
C LEU A 796 9.37 -49.80 -20.27
N ALA A 797 9.81 -48.93 -21.18
CA ALA A 797 10.72 -49.31 -22.24
C ALA A 797 12.13 -49.63 -21.68
N PRO A 798 12.86 -50.60 -22.25
CA PRO A 798 14.18 -50.99 -21.76
C PRO A 798 15.27 -49.95 -22.01
N ASP A 799 15.10 -49.12 -23.04
CA ASP A 799 16.03 -48.06 -23.42
C ASP A 799 15.34 -46.96 -24.26
N ALA A 800 16.06 -45.86 -24.48
CA ALA A 800 15.57 -44.70 -25.24
C ALA A 800 15.23 -45.04 -26.71
N THR A 801 15.87 -46.04 -27.32
CA THR A 801 15.60 -46.43 -28.70
C THR A 801 14.29 -47.20 -28.81
N ALA A 802 14.02 -48.13 -27.88
CA ALA A 802 12.76 -48.83 -27.76
C ALA A 802 11.62 -47.86 -27.43
N PHE A 803 11.86 -46.90 -26.52
CA PHE A 803 10.91 -45.84 -26.18
C PHE A 803 10.58 -44.97 -27.41
N GLY A 804 11.61 -44.45 -28.09
CA GLY A 804 11.46 -43.66 -29.31
C GLY A 804 10.72 -44.38 -30.42
N SER A 805 10.91 -45.69 -30.52
CA SER A 805 10.26 -46.50 -31.54
C SER A 805 8.77 -46.68 -31.34
N ALA A 806 8.29 -46.63 -30.10
CA ALA A 806 6.88 -46.76 -29.78
C ALA A 806 6.05 -45.51 -30.09
N TRP A 807 6.70 -44.34 -30.20
CA TRP A 807 6.06 -43.03 -30.38
C TRP A 807 6.14 -42.46 -31.80
N LYS A 808 6.42 -43.31 -32.80
CA LYS A 808 6.41 -42.92 -34.21
C LYS A 808 5.00 -42.78 -34.74
N THR A 809 4.76 -41.81 -35.63
CA THR A 809 3.51 -41.74 -36.39
C THR A 809 3.63 -42.58 -37.67
N ALA A 810 2.50 -43.17 -38.12
CA ALA A 810 2.47 -44.22 -39.14
C ALA A 810 2.64 -43.72 -40.60
N ASP A 811 2.84 -42.42 -40.81
CA ASP A 811 2.57 -41.79 -42.11
C ASP A 811 3.74 -41.87 -43.12
N ILE A 812 4.97 -42.18 -42.69
CA ILE A 812 6.14 -42.20 -43.59
C ILE A 812 7.12 -43.33 -43.20
N PRO A 813 7.56 -44.20 -44.14
CA PRO A 813 8.66 -45.13 -43.90
C PRO A 813 9.94 -44.36 -43.54
N CYS A 814 10.49 -44.62 -42.35
CA CYS A 814 11.68 -43.96 -41.82
C CYS A 814 12.62 -45.00 -41.16
N ASP A 815 13.91 -44.66 -41.03
CA ASP A 815 14.91 -45.53 -40.41
C ASP A 815 15.13 -45.13 -38.93
N ASP A 816 15.18 -46.16 -38.08
CA ASP A 816 15.35 -46.07 -36.62
C ASP A 816 16.82 -46.02 -36.23
N THR A 817 17.65 -46.53 -37.12
CA THR A 817 19.05 -46.76 -36.88
C THR A 817 19.87 -45.80 -37.71
N CYS A 818 20.93 -45.31 -37.09
CA CYS A 818 21.96 -44.59 -37.80
C CYS A 818 23.11 -45.56 -38.07
N PRO A 819 23.50 -45.78 -39.34
CA PRO A 819 24.69 -46.55 -39.66
C PRO A 819 25.91 -45.98 -38.92
N LYS A 820 26.76 -46.84 -38.34
CA LYS A 820 27.94 -46.43 -37.53
C LYS A 820 28.89 -45.46 -38.25
N ASP A 821 28.90 -45.47 -39.58
CA ASP A 821 29.75 -44.60 -40.42
C ASP A 821 29.13 -43.22 -40.72
N GLU A 822 27.86 -43.00 -40.37
CA GLU A 822 27.10 -41.76 -40.62
C GLU A 822 26.69 -41.01 -39.35
N CYS A 823 27.07 -41.54 -38.19
CA CYS A 823 26.83 -40.96 -36.89
C CYS A 823 28.13 -40.41 -36.28
N PRO A 824 28.43 -39.11 -36.43
CA PRO A 824 29.51 -38.49 -35.68
C PRO A 824 29.26 -38.69 -34.18
N THR A 825 30.18 -39.37 -33.50
CA THR A 825 30.29 -39.32 -32.04
C THR A 825 31.10 -38.09 -31.69
N CYS A 826 30.61 -37.27 -30.75
CA CYS A 826 31.39 -36.16 -30.24
C CYS A 826 32.52 -36.70 -29.35
N PRO A 827 33.81 -36.54 -29.69
CA PRO A 827 34.90 -36.94 -28.80
C PRO A 827 34.84 -36.11 -27.51
N GLU A 828 35.13 -36.74 -26.37
CA GLU A 828 35.15 -36.05 -25.06
C GLU A 828 36.03 -34.80 -25.07
N GLU A 829 37.16 -34.84 -25.78
CA GLU A 829 38.07 -33.70 -25.96
C GLU A 829 37.38 -32.48 -26.60
N LYS A 830 36.48 -32.71 -27.56
CA LYS A 830 35.69 -31.62 -28.17
C LYS A 830 34.58 -31.14 -27.23
N MET A 831 33.92 -32.05 -26.51
CA MET A 831 32.90 -31.68 -25.53
C MET A 831 33.48 -30.75 -24.46
N ALA A 832 34.67 -31.05 -23.95
CA ALA A 832 35.35 -30.23 -22.95
C ALA A 832 35.68 -28.82 -23.46
N VAL A 833 35.94 -28.64 -24.75
CA VAL A 833 36.14 -27.31 -25.36
C VAL A 833 34.81 -26.55 -25.43
N LEU A 834 33.73 -27.22 -25.85
CA LEU A 834 32.40 -26.63 -26.01
C LEU A 834 31.73 -26.29 -24.67
N GLN A 835 32.15 -26.92 -23.57
CA GLN A 835 31.72 -26.61 -22.20
C GLN A 835 32.32 -25.30 -21.65
N LYS A 836 33.25 -24.65 -22.34
CA LYS A 836 33.85 -23.40 -21.87
C LYS A 836 32.91 -22.20 -22.04
N PRO A 837 33.10 -21.10 -21.27
CA PRO A 837 32.23 -19.92 -21.31
C PRO A 837 32.15 -19.22 -22.68
N ASN A 838 33.13 -19.42 -23.56
CA ASN A 838 33.13 -18.88 -24.92
C ASN A 838 32.33 -19.73 -25.94
N TYR A 839 31.63 -20.76 -25.46
CA TYR A 839 30.72 -21.61 -26.22
C TYR A 839 29.44 -21.86 -25.39
N CYS A 840 29.08 -23.12 -25.15
CA CYS A 840 27.85 -23.50 -24.44
C CYS A 840 27.97 -23.41 -22.92
N GLY A 841 29.19 -23.22 -22.39
CA GLY A 841 29.42 -22.98 -20.97
C GLY A 841 28.82 -21.66 -20.48
N LEU A 842 28.57 -20.70 -21.38
CA LEU A 842 27.95 -19.42 -21.03
C LEU A 842 26.56 -19.61 -20.39
N LEU A 843 25.81 -20.63 -20.81
CA LEU A 843 24.49 -20.96 -20.28
C LEU A 843 24.54 -21.36 -18.80
N MET A 844 25.66 -21.92 -18.36
CA MET A 844 25.86 -22.48 -17.03
C MET A 844 26.56 -21.51 -16.05
N ASP A 845 26.98 -20.34 -16.51
CA ASP A 845 27.75 -19.38 -15.69
C ASP A 845 26.81 -18.61 -14.74
N PRO A 846 26.88 -18.83 -13.41
CA PRO A 846 25.97 -18.19 -12.44
C PRO A 846 26.22 -16.69 -12.30
N GLU A 847 27.42 -16.22 -12.63
CA GLU A 847 27.78 -14.78 -12.67
C GLU A 847 27.66 -14.22 -14.10
N GLY A 848 27.27 -15.06 -15.05
CA GLY A 848 27.10 -14.72 -16.45
C GLY A 848 25.78 -13.98 -16.74
N PRO A 849 25.53 -13.60 -18.01
CA PRO A 849 24.37 -12.82 -18.41
C PRO A 849 23.02 -13.52 -18.13
N PHE A 850 23.03 -14.83 -17.86
CA PHE A 850 21.83 -15.64 -17.62
C PHE A 850 21.68 -16.08 -16.16
N GLY A 851 22.57 -15.67 -15.25
CA GLY A 851 22.54 -16.11 -13.84
C GLY A 851 21.23 -15.81 -13.12
N SER A 852 20.58 -14.68 -13.44
CA SER A 852 19.26 -14.32 -12.94
C SER A 852 18.16 -15.32 -13.34
N CYS A 853 18.34 -16.02 -14.45
CA CYS A 853 17.38 -16.98 -14.99
C CYS A 853 17.52 -18.38 -14.39
N HIS A 854 18.69 -18.74 -13.84
CA HIS A 854 18.96 -20.09 -13.31
C HIS A 854 18.01 -20.51 -12.18
N ARG A 855 17.44 -19.54 -11.45
CA ARG A 855 16.43 -19.79 -10.40
C ARG A 855 15.05 -20.15 -10.96
N MET A 856 14.76 -19.72 -12.18
CA MET A 856 13.47 -19.92 -12.85
C MET A 856 13.52 -21.09 -13.84
N ILE A 857 14.62 -21.21 -14.60
CA ILE A 857 14.78 -22.20 -15.68
C ILE A 857 16.14 -22.91 -15.52
N ASP A 858 16.13 -24.24 -15.40
CA ASP A 858 17.35 -25.06 -15.30
C ASP A 858 18.19 -24.95 -16.60
N PRO A 859 19.43 -24.44 -16.57
CA PRO A 859 20.27 -24.30 -17.76
C PRO A 859 20.89 -25.62 -18.24
N ILE A 860 20.88 -26.68 -17.42
CA ILE A 860 21.57 -27.95 -17.72
C ILE A 860 21.14 -28.56 -19.06
N PRO A 861 19.82 -28.71 -19.36
CA PRO A 861 19.40 -29.37 -20.59
C PRO A 861 19.74 -28.53 -21.83
N TYR A 862 19.68 -27.20 -21.73
CA TYR A 862 20.04 -26.27 -22.80
C TYR A 862 21.54 -26.30 -23.09
N SER A 863 22.38 -26.36 -22.05
CA SER A 863 23.83 -26.49 -22.20
C SER A 863 24.21 -27.82 -22.86
N GLN A 864 23.60 -28.92 -22.44
CA GLN A 864 23.84 -30.25 -23.03
C GLN A 864 23.44 -30.30 -24.51
N SER A 865 22.28 -29.76 -24.86
CA SER A 865 21.83 -29.65 -26.26
C SER A 865 22.80 -28.81 -27.08
N CYS A 866 23.18 -27.62 -26.58
CA CYS A 866 24.12 -26.73 -27.25
C CYS A 866 25.46 -27.43 -27.57
N ILE A 867 26.04 -28.14 -26.59
CA ILE A 867 27.32 -28.85 -26.77
C ILE A 867 27.20 -29.89 -27.88
N HIS A 868 26.09 -30.62 -27.91
CA HIS A 868 25.85 -31.64 -28.92
C HIS A 868 25.74 -31.01 -30.31
N ASP A 869 24.86 -30.02 -30.48
CA ASP A 869 24.61 -29.34 -31.76
C ASP A 869 25.90 -28.72 -32.34
N LEU A 870 26.71 -28.10 -31.50
CA LEU A 870 28.00 -27.55 -31.91
C LEU A 870 28.98 -28.63 -32.32
N CYS A 871 28.99 -29.76 -31.62
CA CYS A 871 29.90 -30.83 -31.97
C CYS A 871 29.58 -31.47 -33.32
N MET A 872 28.30 -31.60 -33.64
CA MET A 872 27.82 -32.17 -34.91
C MET A 872 28.05 -31.24 -36.11
N THR A 873 28.19 -29.94 -35.85
CA THR A 873 28.41 -28.89 -36.87
C THR A 873 29.86 -28.45 -36.97
N GLY A 874 30.76 -29.04 -36.17
CA GLY A 874 32.16 -28.62 -36.14
C GLY A 874 32.38 -27.23 -35.52
N GLY A 875 31.46 -26.77 -34.66
CA GLY A 875 31.55 -25.51 -33.92
C GLY A 875 31.05 -24.29 -34.70
N GLU A 876 30.05 -24.45 -35.56
CA GLU A 876 29.48 -23.32 -36.30
C GLU A 876 28.88 -22.27 -35.36
N MET A 877 29.39 -21.04 -35.44
CA MET A 877 28.95 -19.92 -34.60
C MET A 877 27.44 -19.68 -34.72
N ARG A 878 26.85 -19.80 -35.91
CA ARG A 878 25.41 -19.62 -36.10
C ARG A 878 24.58 -20.55 -35.23
N VAL A 879 25.02 -21.80 -35.09
CA VAL A 879 24.35 -22.84 -34.30
C VAL A 879 24.48 -22.52 -32.81
N LEU A 880 25.66 -22.04 -32.38
CA LEU A 880 25.88 -21.58 -31.00
C LEU A 880 24.91 -20.47 -30.62
N CYS A 881 24.80 -19.46 -31.47
CA CYS A 881 23.96 -18.30 -31.21
C CYS A 881 22.47 -18.66 -31.21
N GLN A 882 22.07 -19.64 -32.03
CA GLN A 882 20.70 -20.15 -32.03
C GLN A 882 20.39 -20.96 -30.77
N SER A 883 21.30 -21.84 -30.33
CA SER A 883 21.12 -22.61 -29.09
C SER A 883 21.20 -21.75 -27.83
N ILE A 884 21.96 -20.65 -27.81
CA ILE A 884 21.91 -19.68 -26.70
C ILE A 884 20.62 -18.86 -26.75
N GLN A 885 20.21 -18.40 -27.94
CA GLN A 885 18.98 -17.63 -28.10
C GLN A 885 17.75 -18.39 -27.61
N SER A 886 17.70 -19.73 -27.75
CA SER A 886 16.56 -20.52 -27.26
C SER A 886 16.41 -20.43 -25.74
N TYR A 887 17.50 -20.50 -24.97
CA TYR A 887 17.46 -20.31 -23.52
C TYR A 887 17.05 -18.88 -23.14
N VAL A 888 17.61 -17.88 -23.85
CA VAL A 888 17.30 -16.46 -23.62
C VAL A 888 15.82 -16.16 -23.80
N THR A 889 15.20 -16.70 -24.86
CA THR A 889 13.78 -16.51 -25.11
C THR A 889 12.94 -17.01 -23.94
N VAL A 890 13.25 -18.19 -23.37
CA VAL A 890 12.51 -18.75 -22.23
C VAL A 890 12.72 -17.92 -20.96
N CYS A 891 13.95 -17.45 -20.73
CA CYS A 891 14.22 -16.55 -19.60
C CYS A 891 13.40 -15.26 -19.69
N GLN A 892 13.32 -14.66 -20.88
CA GLN A 892 12.53 -13.46 -21.12
C GLN A 892 11.02 -13.73 -21.00
N ASP A 893 10.54 -14.88 -21.47
CA ASP A 893 9.15 -15.32 -21.30
C ASP A 893 8.78 -15.55 -19.83
N ALA A 894 9.73 -15.98 -19.01
CA ALA A 894 9.58 -16.10 -17.56
C ALA A 894 9.66 -14.73 -16.82
N GLY A 895 9.69 -13.62 -17.56
CA GLY A 895 9.77 -12.26 -17.01
C GLY A 895 11.15 -11.91 -16.44
N VAL A 896 12.18 -12.71 -16.72
CA VAL A 896 13.53 -12.47 -16.20
C VAL A 896 14.29 -11.54 -17.13
N THR A 897 14.81 -10.44 -16.58
CA THR A 897 15.73 -9.56 -17.29
C THR A 897 17.06 -10.29 -17.50
N VAL A 898 17.38 -10.57 -18.77
CA VAL A 898 18.63 -11.20 -19.21
C VAL A 898 19.69 -10.13 -19.48
N GLY A 899 20.90 -10.33 -18.98
CA GLY A 899 22.04 -9.45 -19.24
C GLY A 899 22.47 -9.44 -20.72
N ALA A 900 23.21 -8.42 -21.14
CA ALA A 900 23.72 -8.33 -22.50
C ALA A 900 24.71 -9.48 -22.78
N TRP A 901 24.34 -10.41 -23.66
CA TRP A 901 25.17 -11.57 -24.02
C TRP A 901 25.68 -11.54 -25.46
N ARG A 902 25.03 -10.78 -26.33
CA ARG A 902 25.49 -10.54 -27.72
C ARG A 902 26.49 -9.40 -27.74
N THR A 903 27.64 -9.62 -28.38
CA THR A 903 28.70 -8.62 -28.57
C THR A 903 29.17 -8.64 -30.02
N PRO A 904 29.84 -7.58 -30.52
CA PRO A 904 30.40 -7.59 -31.89
C PRO A 904 31.33 -8.77 -32.20
N SER A 905 31.93 -9.38 -31.16
CA SER A 905 32.80 -10.56 -31.25
C SER A 905 32.08 -11.89 -30.97
N PHE A 906 30.80 -11.87 -30.56
CA PHE A 906 30.04 -13.04 -30.12
C PHE A 906 28.53 -12.85 -30.35
N CYS A 907 28.00 -13.54 -31.36
CA CYS A 907 26.57 -13.82 -31.65
C CYS A 907 25.54 -12.79 -32.17
#